data_AF-A0A0N1ESF8-F1
#
_entry.id   AF-A0A0N1ESF8-F1
#
_cell.length_a   1.000
_cell.length_b   1.000
_cell.length_c   1.000
_cell.angle_alpha   90.00
_cell.angle_beta   90.00
_cell.angle_gamma   90.00
#
_symmetry.space_group_name_H-M   'P 1'
#
loop_
_entity.id
_entity.type
_entity.pdbx_description
1 polymer ?
#
loop_
_entity_poly.entity_id
_entity_poly.type
_entity_poly.pdbx_seq_one_letter_code
_entity_poly.pdbx_strand_id
1 'polypeptide(L)'
;MPNIDRRSLLVTGALAATTAAGSRPGSALAAQAMKIVDLKTAGRLNPIGIGEHRPALSWRMEGPAGTEQKAWRVLVASSPAILASGRGDLWDSGRVEGSASTGIRYDGAELASTRQCHWKVCCWNSAEQRAWSTSATWEMGYIVASDWTGKWLAAEAMDERIDRLAAPEWVLGSSPGTDKPRAFRLPFTSGKGPAVVTIVADGALSRLAIDGRPLTLPARDPNAFGGAPAAKFELELGEGDHLLSALVAPVHGFFVKPTVMLASLVRVTTQNGDQARIASGWQTQMPTETVWSMADKAENQPNFPWPPTPARMLRRNFSSKATIARARLHVAALAGYRFWINAARVGDDELQAEPVDYSKRVPVRTYDVTHLLRKGENVVAALVGDGNFASYQAPEGRYPYLGAPRRFQAVLEIFGDDGAIQRVVSDGDWRHKTSHLTMSENYAGEDQDLRLLPDGWNAPGYDDTGWESVWEAPDPQLPLSAAISEPVRVIRELVPQSIVKLGEKRFVVDFGQNFAGRVQLRVDGKAGDVITVSHAEVLGGDGDLDRRNLRAARAQDRYILRGGNEVLAPVLTYQGFRYARTEGLDIIDKTMVTGLVLSSDIGEIGTLRVEEPRVQKLWLNALWSQRSNFMGIATDCPQRDERLGWTGDAQVFWDTASFNMNTSGFTRSFCRAMRDAQGKSGAFPLWAPNPAGLGWGTPSATPGWADAGVMLPYISYLHSGDATIVDENWQAMTSYLDGILATNPDGLWAKDRGADLGDWLALDAKSPMDETTPKALIATAMLARSIGQVAQMAKWTGRTDEAGRWQARLEQTKRAFRQAFVAEDGTVGNGSHCSFVLALSLDLLTDKQRASAGAMLAADIRRRGTLLSTGFLGTPLALDALASIGEEKLIWDLLLRRDYPSWGYMADHGATTIWERWNGDTGDIAMNSFNHYALGAVCGFLYRRVAGIAPIEPGFARFAVSPVMDDRIPSAGATLETVRGRVETRWRRTRQGRVLEIVVPSNSRATVALPNGPVDITAGSHRFVT
;
A
#
# COMPACT_ATOMS: atom_id res chain seq x y z
N MET A 1 -9.37 12.53 -16.78
CA MET A 1 -10.18 13.77 -16.81
C MET A 1 -9.38 14.86 -17.54
N PRO A 2 -10.03 15.81 -18.24
CA PRO A 2 -9.40 16.53 -19.35
C PRO A 2 -8.45 17.64 -18.87
N ASN A 3 -7.40 17.85 -19.66
CA ASN A 3 -6.43 18.93 -19.57
C ASN A 3 -7.13 20.29 -19.42
N ILE A 4 -6.95 20.94 -18.27
CA ILE A 4 -7.27 22.36 -18.10
C ILE A 4 -6.00 23.13 -18.48
N ASP A 5 -6.03 23.73 -19.67
CA ASP A 5 -5.01 24.63 -20.16
C ASP A 5 -5.01 25.95 -19.35
N ARG A 6 -3.81 26.38 -18.94
CA ARG A 6 -3.54 27.60 -18.18
C ARG A 6 -3.09 28.69 -19.14
N ARG A 7 -4.04 29.42 -19.73
CA ARG A 7 -3.97 30.85 -20.14
C ARG A 7 -5.01 31.10 -21.23
N SER A 8 -6.10 31.80 -20.89
CA SER A 8 -6.83 32.74 -21.76
C SER A 8 -8.12 33.17 -21.07
N LEU A 9 -8.07 34.25 -20.30
CA LEU A 9 -9.26 35.01 -19.91
C LEU A 9 -8.82 36.47 -19.78
N LEU A 10 -9.08 37.26 -20.83
CA LEU A 10 -9.63 38.62 -20.75
C LEU A 10 -9.75 39.27 -22.16
N VAL A 11 -10.97 39.78 -22.42
CA VAL A 11 -11.32 41.03 -23.13
C VAL A 11 -11.77 40.97 -24.61
N THR A 12 -13.08 41.24 -24.75
CA THR A 12 -13.87 41.95 -25.79
C THR A 12 -14.10 41.37 -27.19
N GLY A 13 -15.39 41.40 -27.58
CA GLY A 13 -15.86 41.29 -28.96
C GLY A 13 -17.38 41.19 -29.02
N ALA A 14 -18.07 42.33 -28.88
CA ALA A 14 -19.50 42.43 -29.08
C ALA A 14 -19.86 42.21 -30.57
N LEU A 15 -20.89 41.41 -30.84
CA LEU A 15 -21.75 41.59 -32.02
C LEU A 15 -23.11 40.94 -31.78
N ALA A 16 -24.14 41.76 -32.00
CA ALA A 16 -25.54 41.47 -31.80
C ALA A 16 -26.06 40.45 -32.82
N ALA A 17 -26.95 39.56 -32.37
CA ALA A 17 -27.94 38.94 -33.24
C ALA A 17 -29.21 38.63 -32.43
N THR A 18 -30.22 39.42 -32.77
CA THR A 18 -31.66 39.39 -32.51
C THR A 18 -32.32 38.07 -32.09
N THR A 19 -33.27 38.25 -31.18
CA THR A 19 -34.31 37.35 -30.67
C THR A 19 -35.11 36.57 -31.72
N ALA A 20 -35.31 35.28 -31.46
CA ALA A 20 -36.53 34.57 -31.83
C ALA A 20 -36.92 33.63 -30.68
N ALA A 21 -37.96 34.04 -29.93
CA ALA A 21 -38.60 33.22 -28.92
C ALA A 21 -39.40 32.10 -29.62
N GLY A 22 -38.84 30.88 -29.61
CA GLY A 22 -39.54 29.65 -29.99
C GLY A 22 -39.80 28.82 -28.74
N SER A 23 -41.04 28.84 -28.25
CA SER A 23 -41.53 27.92 -27.23
C SER A 23 -41.39 26.48 -27.73
N ARG A 24 -40.45 25.72 -27.18
CA ARG A 24 -40.42 24.26 -27.35
C ARG A 24 -41.57 23.66 -26.51
N PRO A 25 -42.40 22.79 -27.08
CA PRO A 25 -43.37 22.04 -26.29
C PRO A 25 -42.61 21.15 -25.30
N GLY A 26 -43.06 21.13 -24.06
CA GLY A 26 -42.47 20.33 -22.99
C GLY A 26 -42.43 18.86 -23.41
N SER A 27 -41.22 18.33 -23.54
CA SER A 27 -41.03 16.88 -23.50
C SER A 27 -41.45 16.43 -22.11
N ALA A 28 -42.58 15.74 -22.03
CA ALA A 28 -42.91 14.94 -20.85
C ALA A 28 -41.70 14.03 -20.57
N LEU A 29 -41.01 14.28 -19.46
CA LEU A 29 -39.97 13.39 -18.95
C LEU A 29 -40.62 12.02 -18.76
N ALA A 30 -40.30 11.05 -19.62
CA ALA A 30 -40.65 9.67 -19.38
C ALA A 30 -40.10 9.29 -17.99
N ALA A 31 -40.98 8.90 -17.06
CA ALA A 31 -40.57 8.50 -15.73
C ALA A 31 -39.54 7.37 -15.83
N GLN A 32 -38.34 7.61 -15.29
CA GLN A 32 -37.24 6.65 -15.36
C GLN A 32 -37.65 5.35 -14.66
N ALA A 33 -37.69 4.22 -15.37
CA ALA A 33 -38.04 2.94 -14.75
C ALA A 33 -36.94 2.47 -13.78
N MET A 34 -37.33 1.72 -12.74
CA MET A 34 -36.38 1.10 -11.80
C MET A 34 -35.45 0.12 -12.52
N LYS A 35 -34.15 0.19 -12.24
CA LYS A 35 -33.10 -0.67 -12.80
C LYS A 35 -32.15 -1.15 -11.71
N ILE A 36 -31.62 -2.36 -11.89
CA ILE A 36 -30.58 -2.93 -11.03
C ILE A 36 -29.30 -3.08 -11.84
N VAL A 37 -28.22 -2.48 -11.34
CA VAL A 37 -26.96 -2.28 -12.07
C VAL A 37 -25.77 -2.55 -11.16
N ASP A 38 -24.55 -2.50 -11.71
CA ASP A 38 -23.28 -2.62 -10.97
C ASP A 38 -23.20 -3.87 -10.08
N LEU A 39 -23.56 -5.03 -10.66
CA LEU A 39 -23.44 -6.32 -9.98
C LEU A 39 -21.96 -6.65 -9.77
N LYS A 40 -21.59 -6.83 -8.50
CA LYS A 40 -20.22 -7.12 -8.08
C LYS A 40 -20.17 -8.34 -7.18
N THR A 41 -19.12 -9.14 -7.36
CA THR A 41 -18.79 -10.29 -6.53
C THR A 41 -17.42 -10.03 -5.88
N ALA A 42 -17.32 -10.20 -4.56
CA ALA A 42 -16.14 -9.82 -3.77
C ALA A 42 -15.66 -8.39 -4.10
N GLY A 43 -16.59 -7.45 -4.23
CA GLY A 43 -16.33 -6.04 -4.55
C GLY A 43 -15.93 -5.74 -6.00
N ARG A 44 -15.81 -6.74 -6.87
CA ARG A 44 -15.27 -6.61 -8.24
C ARG A 44 -16.31 -6.95 -9.30
N LEU A 45 -16.19 -6.34 -10.48
CA LEU A 45 -17.01 -6.65 -11.65
C LEU A 45 -16.48 -7.92 -12.32
N ASN A 46 -17.36 -8.92 -12.50
CA ASN A 46 -17.05 -10.17 -13.18
C ASN A 46 -15.68 -10.81 -12.86
N PRO A 47 -15.29 -10.93 -11.58
CA PRO A 47 -13.93 -11.32 -11.22
C PRO A 47 -13.62 -12.78 -11.56
N ILE A 48 -12.35 -13.04 -11.86
CA ILE A 48 -11.78 -14.38 -12.00
C ILE A 48 -10.81 -14.66 -10.83
N GLY A 49 -10.67 -15.93 -10.46
CA GLY A 49 -9.72 -16.33 -9.42
C GLY A 49 -10.17 -16.01 -8.00
N ILE A 50 -11.46 -16.04 -7.69
CA ILE A 50 -11.95 -15.87 -6.32
C ILE A 50 -11.45 -17.03 -5.44
N GLY A 51 -10.77 -16.70 -4.35
CA GLY A 51 -10.29 -17.67 -3.36
C GLY A 51 -11.23 -17.93 -2.18
N GLU A 52 -12.33 -17.18 -2.07
CA GLU A 52 -13.29 -17.31 -0.98
C GLU A 52 -14.40 -18.29 -1.32
N HIS A 53 -14.69 -19.24 -0.44
CA HIS A 53 -15.77 -20.22 -0.65
C HIS A 53 -17.18 -19.60 -0.67
N ARG A 54 -17.37 -18.47 0.03
CA ARG A 54 -18.65 -17.75 0.12
C ARG A 54 -18.44 -16.27 -0.26
N PRO A 55 -18.25 -15.96 -1.55
CA PRO A 55 -18.01 -14.59 -1.96
C PRO A 55 -19.21 -13.69 -1.65
N ALA A 56 -18.94 -12.43 -1.32
CA ALA A 56 -19.96 -11.41 -1.09
C ALA A 56 -20.51 -10.87 -2.42
N LEU A 57 -21.82 -10.67 -2.51
CA LEU A 57 -22.51 -10.08 -3.65
C LEU A 57 -23.01 -8.68 -3.30
N SER A 58 -23.00 -7.80 -4.30
CA SER A 58 -23.54 -6.45 -4.18
C SER A 58 -24.12 -5.96 -5.50
N TRP A 59 -25.05 -5.01 -5.41
CA TRP A 59 -25.70 -4.38 -6.55
C TRP A 59 -26.16 -2.96 -6.19
N ARG A 60 -26.39 -2.14 -7.22
CA ARG A 60 -26.97 -0.81 -7.11
C ARG A 60 -28.37 -0.77 -7.70
N MET A 61 -29.25 -0.02 -7.05
CA MET A 61 -30.59 0.30 -7.56
C MET A 61 -30.58 1.72 -8.13
N GLU A 62 -31.23 1.93 -9.27
CA GLU A 62 -31.48 3.25 -9.88
C GLU A 62 -32.98 3.38 -10.19
N GLY A 63 -33.55 4.55 -9.95
CA GLY A 63 -34.97 4.81 -10.23
C GLY A 63 -35.37 6.25 -9.96
N PRO A 64 -36.67 6.58 -10.05
CA PRO A 64 -37.20 7.91 -9.74
C PRO A 64 -36.89 8.34 -8.29
N ALA A 65 -37.10 9.62 -8.01
CA ALA A 65 -37.03 10.15 -6.65
C ALA A 65 -37.89 9.32 -5.68
N GLY A 66 -37.36 9.07 -4.47
CA GLY A 66 -37.98 8.22 -3.46
C GLY A 66 -37.84 6.71 -3.66
N THR A 67 -37.11 6.23 -4.68
CA THR A 67 -36.87 4.79 -4.88
C THR A 67 -36.04 4.19 -3.73
N GLU A 68 -36.60 3.19 -3.06
CA GLU A 68 -35.97 2.42 -1.96
C GLU A 68 -36.21 0.93 -2.15
N GLN A 69 -35.22 0.10 -1.80
CA GLN A 69 -35.36 -1.35 -1.85
C GLN A 69 -36.09 -1.88 -0.61
N LYS A 70 -37.04 -2.80 -0.82
CA LYS A 70 -37.77 -3.51 0.25
C LYS A 70 -37.50 -4.99 0.30
N ALA A 71 -37.21 -5.62 -0.83
CA ALA A 71 -36.85 -7.03 -0.89
C ALA A 71 -35.91 -7.31 -2.06
N TRP A 72 -35.28 -8.47 -2.04
CA TRP A 72 -34.41 -8.95 -3.11
C TRP A 72 -34.46 -10.48 -3.26
N ARG A 73 -34.05 -10.98 -4.43
CA ARG A 73 -33.87 -12.41 -4.73
C ARG A 73 -32.68 -12.60 -5.65
N VAL A 74 -31.71 -13.39 -5.24
CA VAL A 74 -30.53 -13.76 -6.03
C VAL A 74 -30.74 -15.13 -6.65
N LEU A 75 -30.36 -15.27 -7.92
CA LEU A 75 -30.21 -16.56 -8.60
C LEU A 75 -28.75 -16.72 -9.04
N VAL A 76 -28.15 -17.87 -8.73
CA VAL A 76 -26.82 -18.28 -9.19
C VAL A 76 -26.93 -19.62 -9.89
N ALA A 77 -26.38 -19.72 -11.09
CA ALA A 77 -26.42 -20.90 -11.91
C ALA A 77 -25.04 -21.32 -12.44
N SER A 78 -24.90 -22.61 -12.73
CA SER A 78 -23.67 -23.19 -13.29
C SER A 78 -23.49 -22.94 -14.80
N SER A 79 -24.52 -22.43 -15.48
CA SER A 79 -24.46 -22.05 -16.89
C SER A 79 -25.41 -20.89 -17.22
N PRO A 80 -25.15 -20.13 -18.30
CA PRO A 80 -26.05 -19.06 -18.75
C PRO A 80 -27.45 -19.58 -19.11
N ALA A 81 -27.55 -20.78 -19.68
CA ALA A 81 -28.82 -21.36 -20.12
C ALA A 81 -29.77 -21.65 -18.94
N ILE A 82 -29.24 -22.17 -17.83
CA ILE A 82 -30.04 -22.40 -16.61
C ILE A 82 -30.52 -21.07 -16.01
N LEU A 83 -29.65 -20.07 -15.96
CA LEU A 83 -30.01 -18.75 -15.45
C LEU A 83 -31.08 -18.05 -16.31
N ALA A 84 -30.97 -18.19 -17.63
CA ALA A 84 -31.94 -17.68 -18.60
C ALA A 84 -33.32 -18.34 -18.43
N SER A 85 -33.37 -19.62 -18.03
CA SER A 85 -34.62 -20.31 -17.67
C SER A 85 -35.22 -19.88 -16.33
N GLY A 86 -34.64 -18.88 -15.65
CA GLY A 86 -35.13 -18.36 -14.37
C GLY A 86 -34.84 -19.26 -13.18
N ARG A 87 -33.85 -20.17 -13.29
CA ARG A 87 -33.43 -21.07 -12.22
C ARG A 87 -32.02 -20.75 -11.75
N GLY A 88 -31.73 -21.02 -10.48
CA GLY A 88 -30.38 -21.01 -9.92
C GLY A 88 -30.06 -22.38 -9.33
N ASP A 89 -29.39 -23.24 -10.09
CA ASP A 89 -29.02 -24.59 -9.66
C ASP A 89 -27.89 -24.60 -8.62
N LEU A 90 -27.12 -23.52 -8.52
CA LEU A 90 -26.12 -23.33 -7.45
C LEU A 90 -26.74 -22.62 -6.24
N TRP A 91 -27.56 -21.60 -6.46
CA TRP A 91 -28.25 -20.89 -5.39
C TRP A 91 -29.52 -20.17 -5.87
N ASP A 92 -30.56 -20.23 -5.06
CA ASP A 92 -31.75 -19.39 -5.16
C ASP A 92 -32.09 -18.91 -3.74
N SER A 93 -31.95 -17.62 -3.48
CA SER A 93 -32.19 -17.08 -2.14
C SER A 93 -33.67 -17.07 -1.76
N GLY A 94 -34.59 -17.27 -2.72
CA GLY A 94 -35.98 -16.86 -2.56
C GLY A 94 -36.11 -15.34 -2.38
N ARG A 95 -37.33 -14.86 -2.08
CA ARG A 95 -37.57 -13.46 -1.73
C ARG A 95 -37.09 -13.23 -0.29
N VAL A 96 -36.13 -12.34 -0.11
CA VAL A 96 -35.60 -11.92 1.19
C VAL A 96 -36.03 -10.48 1.44
N GLU A 97 -36.69 -10.24 2.56
CA GLU A 97 -37.09 -8.89 2.98
C GLU A 97 -35.88 -8.10 3.50
N GLY A 98 -35.77 -6.84 3.09
CA GLY A 98 -34.71 -5.92 3.51
C GLY A 98 -34.17 -5.02 2.39
N SER A 99 -33.50 -3.95 2.83
CA SER A 99 -32.87 -2.93 1.96
C SER A 99 -31.38 -3.18 1.70
N ALA A 100 -30.83 -4.27 2.24
CA ALA A 100 -29.41 -4.64 2.06
C ALA A 100 -29.11 -4.94 0.58
N SER A 101 -28.03 -4.36 0.06
CA SER A 101 -27.59 -4.53 -1.33
C SER A 101 -26.08 -4.69 -1.44
N THR A 102 -25.39 -4.87 -0.32
CA THR A 102 -23.94 -4.98 -0.18
C THR A 102 -23.61 -6.07 0.82
N GLY A 103 -22.50 -6.78 0.63
CA GLY A 103 -22.05 -7.81 1.57
C GLY A 103 -22.92 -9.08 1.63
N ILE A 104 -23.76 -9.33 0.62
CA ILE A 104 -24.67 -10.48 0.63
C ILE A 104 -23.86 -11.76 0.36
N ARG A 105 -23.58 -12.54 1.41
CA ARG A 105 -22.79 -13.77 1.30
C ARG A 105 -23.53 -14.81 0.45
N TYR A 106 -22.82 -15.40 -0.49
CA TYR A 106 -23.27 -16.61 -1.18
C TYR A 106 -23.60 -17.71 -0.16
N ASP A 107 -24.80 -18.27 -0.28
CA ASP A 107 -25.34 -19.27 0.64
C ASP A 107 -25.94 -20.49 -0.09
N GLY A 108 -25.37 -20.80 -1.24
CA GLY A 108 -25.77 -21.93 -2.07
C GLY A 108 -24.91 -23.17 -1.89
N ALA A 109 -24.95 -24.05 -2.89
CA ALA A 109 -24.14 -25.26 -2.96
C ALA A 109 -22.64 -24.96 -2.92
N GLU A 110 -21.84 -25.89 -2.40
CA GLU A 110 -20.38 -25.74 -2.35
C GLU A 110 -19.80 -25.51 -3.76
N LEU A 111 -18.92 -24.52 -3.86
CA LEU A 111 -18.27 -24.16 -5.13
C LEU A 111 -16.97 -24.96 -5.27
N ALA A 112 -16.73 -25.52 -6.45
CA ALA A 112 -15.48 -26.18 -6.81
C ALA A 112 -14.46 -25.18 -7.40
N SER A 113 -13.17 -25.54 -7.40
CA SER A 113 -12.14 -24.78 -8.10
C SER A 113 -12.50 -24.57 -9.57
N THR A 114 -12.15 -23.41 -10.14
CA THR A 114 -12.36 -23.04 -11.56
C THR A 114 -13.82 -22.95 -12.02
N ARG A 115 -14.77 -23.14 -11.10
CA ARG A 115 -16.20 -23.04 -11.38
C ARG A 115 -16.54 -21.63 -11.84
N GLN A 116 -17.05 -21.53 -13.06
CA GLN A 116 -17.73 -20.32 -13.52
C GLN A 116 -19.18 -20.32 -12.98
N CYS A 117 -19.57 -19.20 -12.39
CA CYS A 117 -20.90 -18.97 -11.86
C CYS A 117 -21.54 -17.80 -12.62
N HIS A 118 -22.81 -17.94 -12.96
CA HIS A 118 -23.60 -16.89 -13.59
C HIS A 118 -24.71 -16.48 -12.63
N TRP A 119 -24.93 -15.19 -12.43
CA TRP A 119 -25.93 -14.73 -11.47
C TRP A 119 -26.69 -13.50 -11.92
N LYS A 120 -27.86 -13.30 -11.34
CA LYS A 120 -28.67 -12.08 -11.47
C LYS A 120 -29.47 -11.87 -10.20
N VAL A 121 -29.93 -10.65 -9.99
CA VAL A 121 -30.74 -10.28 -8.83
C VAL A 121 -32.05 -9.61 -9.26
N CYS A 122 -33.13 -9.90 -8.54
CA CYS A 122 -34.40 -9.20 -8.61
C CYS A 122 -34.56 -8.36 -7.35
N CYS A 123 -35.02 -7.12 -7.48
CA CYS A 123 -35.33 -6.26 -6.35
C CYS A 123 -36.76 -5.73 -6.43
N TRP A 124 -37.35 -5.46 -5.28
CA TRP A 124 -38.66 -4.84 -5.12
C TRP A 124 -38.53 -3.48 -4.43
N ASN A 125 -39.30 -2.48 -4.87
CA ASN A 125 -39.37 -1.19 -4.20
C ASN A 125 -40.59 -1.08 -3.25
N SER A 126 -40.73 0.08 -2.58
CA SER A 126 -41.86 0.37 -1.69
C SER A 126 -43.25 0.32 -2.35
N ALA A 127 -43.34 0.34 -3.67
CA ALA A 127 -44.57 0.20 -4.44
C ALA A 127 -44.78 -1.24 -4.96
N GLU A 128 -44.01 -2.22 -4.47
CA GLU A 128 -43.99 -3.62 -4.92
C GLU A 128 -43.65 -3.80 -6.41
N GLN A 129 -43.11 -2.75 -7.06
CA GLN A 129 -42.58 -2.87 -8.43
C GLN A 129 -41.29 -3.67 -8.38
N ARG A 130 -41.11 -4.59 -9.33
CA ARG A 130 -39.94 -5.46 -9.42
C ARG A 130 -39.09 -5.19 -10.66
N ALA A 131 -37.77 -5.33 -10.54
CA ALA A 131 -36.85 -5.30 -11.67
C ALA A 131 -35.76 -6.37 -11.50
N TRP A 132 -35.46 -7.07 -12.60
CA TRP A 132 -34.29 -7.96 -12.70
C TRP A 132 -33.09 -7.20 -13.25
N SER A 133 -31.91 -7.53 -12.76
CA SER A 133 -30.65 -7.12 -13.37
C SER A 133 -30.39 -7.90 -14.67
N THR A 134 -29.43 -7.41 -15.47
CA THR A 134 -28.72 -8.27 -16.42
C THR A 134 -27.90 -9.32 -15.66
N SER A 135 -27.51 -10.39 -16.35
CA SER A 135 -26.64 -11.41 -15.78
C SER A 135 -25.21 -10.89 -15.61
N ALA A 136 -24.57 -11.28 -14.50
CA ALA A 136 -23.16 -11.10 -14.22
C ALA A 136 -22.51 -12.47 -13.95
N THR A 137 -21.19 -12.51 -13.84
CA THR A 137 -20.44 -13.75 -13.62
C THR A 137 -19.42 -13.62 -12.50
N TRP A 138 -18.91 -14.74 -12.01
CA TRP A 138 -17.59 -14.81 -11.40
C TRP A 138 -16.98 -16.18 -11.65
N GLU A 139 -15.67 -16.30 -11.45
CA GLU A 139 -14.98 -17.57 -11.55
C GLU A 139 -14.13 -17.83 -10.31
N MET A 140 -14.24 -19.04 -9.76
CA MET A 140 -13.42 -19.49 -8.64
C MET A 140 -11.97 -19.71 -9.09
N GLY A 141 -11.00 -19.43 -8.22
CA GLY A 141 -9.62 -19.84 -8.42
C GLY A 141 -9.41 -21.31 -8.06
N TYR A 142 -8.17 -21.69 -7.78
CA TYR A 142 -7.85 -22.94 -7.09
C TYR A 142 -8.05 -22.73 -5.59
N ILE A 143 -9.11 -23.32 -5.06
CA ILE A 143 -9.50 -23.19 -3.65
C ILE A 143 -9.25 -24.48 -2.85
N VAL A 144 -8.87 -25.57 -3.53
CA VAL A 144 -8.42 -26.81 -2.93
C VAL A 144 -6.93 -26.98 -3.18
N ALA A 145 -6.15 -27.23 -2.14
CA ALA A 145 -4.69 -27.35 -2.23
C ALA A 145 -4.25 -28.46 -3.21
N SER A 146 -4.99 -29.57 -3.28
CA SER A 146 -4.68 -30.68 -4.19
C SER A 146 -4.84 -30.36 -5.68
N ASP A 147 -5.52 -29.27 -6.03
CA ASP A 147 -5.64 -28.85 -7.44
C ASP A 147 -4.32 -28.25 -7.95
N TRP A 148 -3.46 -27.76 -7.06
CA TRP A 148 -2.11 -27.30 -7.38
C TRP A 148 -1.18 -28.47 -7.67
N THR A 149 -1.14 -28.87 -8.94
CA THR A 149 -0.39 -30.04 -9.42
C THR A 149 1.03 -29.72 -9.91
N GLY A 150 1.39 -28.43 -10.03
CA GLY A 150 2.74 -28.01 -10.44
C GLY A 150 3.80 -28.19 -9.34
N LYS A 151 5.05 -28.16 -9.73
CA LYS A 151 6.22 -28.12 -8.84
C LYS A 151 6.66 -26.69 -8.59
N TRP A 152 7.22 -26.43 -7.41
CA TRP A 152 7.92 -25.18 -7.15
C TRP A 152 9.22 -25.16 -7.93
N LEU A 153 9.38 -24.24 -8.87
CA LEU A 153 10.62 -24.08 -9.64
C LEU A 153 11.43 -22.93 -9.06
N ALA A 154 12.72 -23.17 -8.86
CA ALA A 154 13.64 -22.13 -8.42
C ALA A 154 14.03 -21.19 -9.56
N ALA A 155 14.20 -19.92 -9.21
CA ALA A 155 14.85 -18.91 -10.05
C ALA A 155 16.28 -18.64 -9.53
N GLU A 156 17.13 -19.65 -9.68
CA GLU A 156 18.50 -19.70 -9.14
C GLU A 156 19.37 -20.58 -10.06
N ALA A 157 20.60 -20.18 -10.35
CA ALA A 157 21.58 -21.02 -11.07
C ALA A 157 22.13 -22.14 -10.19
N MET A 158 22.78 -23.12 -10.80
CA MET A 158 23.39 -24.23 -10.05
C MET A 158 24.47 -23.76 -9.07
N ASP A 159 25.31 -22.78 -9.45
CA ASP A 159 26.37 -22.29 -8.58
C ASP A 159 25.81 -21.48 -7.39
N GLU A 160 24.82 -20.62 -7.64
CA GLU A 160 24.05 -19.93 -6.61
C GLU A 160 23.40 -20.92 -5.63
N ARG A 161 22.83 -22.01 -6.15
CA ARG A 161 22.24 -23.09 -5.33
C ARG A 161 23.30 -23.76 -4.46
N ILE A 162 24.44 -24.14 -5.03
CA ILE A 162 25.52 -24.81 -4.27
C ILE A 162 26.05 -23.87 -3.19
N ASP A 163 26.22 -22.59 -3.51
CA ASP A 163 26.65 -21.56 -2.57
C ASP A 163 25.64 -21.40 -1.42
N ARG A 164 24.34 -21.38 -1.73
CA ARG A 164 23.28 -21.35 -0.72
C ARG A 164 23.26 -22.60 0.17
N LEU A 165 23.42 -23.78 -0.42
CA LEU A 165 23.43 -25.05 0.30
C LEU A 165 24.67 -25.26 1.17
N ALA A 166 25.74 -24.49 0.95
CA ALA A 166 26.90 -24.46 1.85
C ALA A 166 26.59 -23.84 3.22
N ALA A 167 25.46 -23.13 3.36
CA ALA A 167 24.89 -22.63 4.61
C ALA A 167 25.90 -21.88 5.51
N PRO A 168 26.27 -20.63 5.16
CA PRO A 168 27.18 -19.80 5.95
C PRO A 168 26.81 -19.74 7.43
N GLU A 169 27.77 -20.03 8.31
CA GLU A 169 27.52 -20.02 9.75
C GLU A 169 27.73 -18.62 10.33
N TRP A 170 26.71 -18.12 11.04
CA TRP A 170 26.85 -16.95 11.90
C TRP A 170 27.64 -17.33 13.15
N VAL A 171 28.73 -16.59 13.37
CA VAL A 171 29.62 -16.74 14.52
C VAL A 171 29.67 -15.48 15.37
N LEU A 172 29.87 -15.68 16.66
CA LEU A 172 29.90 -14.66 17.70
C LEU A 172 31.36 -14.35 18.10
N GLY A 173 31.60 -13.15 18.63
CA GLY A 173 32.77 -12.92 19.46
C GLY A 173 32.71 -13.76 20.73
N SER A 174 33.72 -14.59 21.01
CA SER A 174 33.75 -15.44 22.20
C SER A 174 33.60 -14.61 23.48
N SER A 175 32.88 -15.16 24.47
CA SER A 175 32.62 -14.50 25.76
C SER A 175 33.90 -14.26 26.57
N PRO A 176 34.01 -13.15 27.34
CA PRO A 176 32.95 -12.18 27.66
C PRO A 176 32.86 -10.96 26.71
N GLY A 177 31.65 -10.43 26.52
CA GLY A 177 31.40 -9.10 25.89
C GLY A 177 31.08 -9.14 24.40
N THR A 178 29.95 -9.77 24.02
CA THR A 178 29.44 -9.86 22.63
C THR A 178 29.01 -8.52 22.02
N ASP A 179 29.07 -7.45 22.81
CA ASP A 179 28.77 -6.06 22.48
C ASP A 179 30.01 -5.20 22.23
N LYS A 180 31.23 -5.75 22.33
CA LYS A 180 32.49 -5.03 22.07
C LYS A 180 33.08 -5.38 20.71
N PRO A 181 33.85 -4.48 20.07
CA PRO A 181 34.50 -4.78 18.79
C PRO A 181 35.31 -6.08 18.84
N ARG A 182 35.31 -6.83 17.74
CA ARG A 182 36.01 -8.11 17.59
C ARG A 182 36.76 -8.19 16.28
N ALA A 183 37.97 -8.75 16.36
CA ALA A 183 38.70 -9.18 15.19
C ALA A 183 38.37 -10.65 14.93
N PHE A 184 38.06 -10.97 13.69
CA PHE A 184 37.77 -12.31 13.21
C PHE A 184 38.78 -12.69 12.13
N ARG A 185 39.15 -13.97 12.06
CA ARG A 185 39.95 -14.51 10.96
C ARG A 185 39.49 -15.90 10.54
N LEU A 186 39.59 -16.19 9.26
CA LEU A 186 39.26 -17.47 8.65
C LEU A 186 40.45 -17.93 7.80
N PRO A 187 41.25 -18.88 8.29
CA PRO A 187 42.30 -19.52 7.49
C PRO A 187 41.68 -20.54 6.53
N PHE A 188 42.19 -20.61 5.31
CA PHE A 188 41.77 -21.61 4.32
C PHE A 188 42.86 -21.84 3.26
N THR A 189 42.75 -22.92 2.50
CA THR A 189 43.64 -23.25 1.38
C THR A 189 42.94 -23.06 0.04
N SER A 190 43.67 -22.66 -0.99
CA SER A 190 43.17 -22.63 -2.37
C SER A 190 44.21 -23.06 -3.39
N GLY A 191 43.74 -23.55 -4.53
CA GLY A 191 44.53 -23.60 -5.76
C GLY A 191 44.51 -22.24 -6.46
N LYS A 192 45.39 -22.06 -7.46
CA LYS A 192 45.45 -20.80 -8.22
C LYS A 192 44.17 -20.59 -9.04
N GLY A 193 43.49 -19.46 -8.87
CA GLY A 193 42.36 -19.08 -9.71
C GLY A 193 41.35 -18.15 -9.05
N PRO A 194 40.14 -18.06 -9.62
CA PRO A 194 39.11 -17.18 -9.12
C PRO A 194 38.62 -17.62 -7.74
N ALA A 195 38.30 -16.63 -6.92
CA ALA A 195 37.67 -16.79 -5.63
C ALA A 195 36.57 -15.74 -5.42
N VAL A 196 35.57 -16.07 -4.60
CA VAL A 196 34.49 -15.16 -4.24
C VAL A 196 34.34 -15.16 -2.73
N VAL A 197 34.39 -13.98 -2.12
CA VAL A 197 34.05 -13.77 -0.71
C VAL A 197 32.67 -13.12 -0.64
N THR A 198 31.70 -13.77 0.00
CA THR A 198 30.41 -13.19 0.35
C THR A 198 30.34 -13.08 1.86
N ILE A 199 30.21 -11.88 2.41
CA ILE A 199 30.30 -11.66 3.86
C ILE A 199 29.31 -10.61 4.35
N VAL A 200 28.75 -10.84 5.52
CA VAL A 200 27.88 -9.90 6.23
C VAL A 200 28.25 -9.87 7.71
N ALA A 201 28.00 -8.74 8.35
CA ALA A 201 28.09 -8.61 9.80
C ALA A 201 26.78 -8.06 10.37
N ASP A 202 26.39 -8.57 11.53
CA ASP A 202 25.44 -7.92 12.42
C ASP A 202 26.26 -7.06 13.39
N GLY A 203 26.22 -5.75 13.13
CA GLY A 203 27.24 -4.79 13.53
C GLY A 203 27.85 -4.04 12.32
N ALA A 204 28.89 -3.26 12.58
CA ALA A 204 29.63 -2.50 11.58
C ALA A 204 30.88 -3.29 11.16
N LEU A 205 30.83 -3.89 9.97
CA LEU A 205 32.03 -4.39 9.30
C LEU A 205 32.88 -3.18 8.90
N SER A 206 33.96 -2.93 9.65
CA SER A 206 34.78 -1.72 9.53
C SER A 206 36.09 -1.95 8.78
N ARG A 207 36.57 -3.20 8.75
CA ARG A 207 37.73 -3.63 7.96
C ARG A 207 37.49 -5.06 7.47
N LEU A 208 37.97 -5.32 6.25
CA LEU A 208 38.03 -6.64 5.64
C LEU A 208 39.33 -6.71 4.86
N ALA A 209 40.07 -7.81 4.98
CA ALA A 209 41.31 -8.01 4.24
C ALA A 209 41.54 -9.48 3.90
N ILE A 210 42.17 -9.72 2.74
CA ILE A 210 42.65 -11.03 2.31
C ILE A 210 44.18 -10.97 2.24
N ASP A 211 44.87 -11.86 2.97
CA ASP A 211 46.34 -11.91 3.07
C ASP A 211 46.96 -10.54 3.44
N GLY A 212 46.29 -9.83 4.34
CA GLY A 212 46.68 -8.47 4.78
C GLY A 212 46.36 -7.35 3.78
N ARG A 213 45.84 -7.67 2.58
CA ARG A 213 45.42 -6.67 1.58
C ARG A 213 43.97 -6.24 1.85
N PRO A 214 43.70 -4.94 2.07
CA PRO A 214 42.36 -4.48 2.40
C PRO A 214 41.41 -4.61 1.19
N LEU A 215 40.18 -5.03 1.47
CA LEU A 215 39.05 -5.01 0.53
C LEU A 215 38.22 -3.76 0.76
N THR A 216 37.83 -3.06 -0.31
CA THR A 216 37.05 -1.82 -0.22
C THR A 216 35.59 -2.15 0.07
N LEU A 217 35.14 -1.85 1.29
CA LEU A 217 33.77 -2.08 1.70
C LEU A 217 32.79 -1.11 1.02
N PRO A 218 31.57 -1.55 0.66
CA PRO A 218 30.52 -0.63 0.23
C PRO A 218 30.24 0.42 1.31
N ALA A 219 30.05 1.68 0.89
CA ALA A 219 29.64 2.74 1.80
C ALA A 219 28.23 2.44 2.34
N ARG A 220 28.03 2.57 3.65
CA ARG A 220 26.73 2.49 4.30
C ARG A 220 26.31 3.89 4.75
N ASP A 221 25.10 4.30 4.39
CA ASP A 221 24.54 5.55 4.90
C ASP A 221 24.35 5.43 6.42
N PRO A 222 24.86 6.37 7.24
CA PRO A 222 24.69 6.33 8.70
C PRO A 222 23.24 6.45 9.15
N ASN A 223 22.35 6.97 8.30
CA ASN A 223 20.91 7.06 8.53
C ASN A 223 20.14 5.86 7.97
N ALA A 224 20.82 4.89 7.34
CA ALA A 224 20.20 3.67 6.87
C ALA A 224 19.51 2.92 8.01
N PHE A 225 18.25 2.54 7.82
CA PHE A 225 17.64 1.58 8.72
C PHE A 225 18.08 0.15 8.37
N GLY A 226 17.98 -0.78 9.32
CA GLY A 226 18.21 -2.20 9.08
C GLY A 226 19.58 -2.64 8.59
N GLY A 227 19.72 -3.95 8.36
CA GLY A 227 20.96 -4.59 7.92
C GLY A 227 21.23 -4.43 6.42
N ALA A 228 22.49 -4.18 6.05
CA ALA A 228 22.89 -4.17 4.64
C ALA A 228 22.88 -5.61 4.06
N PRO A 229 22.65 -5.77 2.75
CA PRO A 229 22.94 -7.02 2.06
C PRO A 229 24.37 -7.50 2.32
N ALA A 230 24.59 -8.81 2.24
CA ALA A 230 25.94 -9.36 2.26
C ALA A 230 26.77 -8.76 1.10
N ALA A 231 27.98 -8.31 1.40
CA ALA A 231 28.90 -7.79 0.41
C ALA A 231 29.57 -8.95 -0.33
N LYS A 232 29.66 -8.85 -1.67
CA LYS A 232 30.30 -9.83 -2.54
C LYS A 232 31.57 -9.23 -3.14
N PHE A 233 32.67 -9.98 -3.07
CA PHE A 233 33.97 -9.62 -3.63
C PHE A 233 34.46 -10.73 -4.54
N GLU A 234 34.79 -10.39 -5.79
CA GLU A 234 35.41 -11.29 -6.75
C GLU A 234 36.92 -11.05 -6.75
N LEU A 235 37.70 -12.11 -6.60
CA LEU A 235 39.14 -12.08 -6.34
C LEU A 235 39.87 -13.10 -7.22
N GLU A 236 41.17 -12.90 -7.38
CA GLU A 236 42.10 -13.89 -7.95
C GLU A 236 43.13 -14.27 -6.87
N LEU A 237 43.18 -15.55 -6.51
CA LEU A 237 44.08 -16.07 -5.47
C LEU A 237 45.20 -16.92 -6.08
N GLY A 238 46.36 -16.89 -5.41
CA GLY A 238 47.46 -17.81 -5.68
C GLY A 238 47.17 -19.21 -5.13
N GLU A 239 48.02 -20.17 -5.46
CA GLU A 239 47.97 -21.47 -4.78
C GLU A 239 48.62 -21.37 -3.40
N GLY A 240 47.97 -21.92 -2.36
CA GLY A 240 48.50 -22.01 -1.01
C GLY A 240 47.51 -21.64 0.08
N ASP A 241 48.06 -21.23 1.23
CA ASP A 241 47.33 -20.80 2.40
C ASP A 241 46.92 -19.32 2.28
N HIS A 242 45.68 -19.03 2.65
CA HIS A 242 45.12 -17.69 2.68
C HIS A 242 44.47 -17.38 4.01
N LEU A 243 44.39 -16.09 4.32
CA LEU A 243 43.74 -15.60 5.54
C LEU A 243 42.78 -14.46 5.24
N LEU A 244 41.49 -14.72 5.39
CA LEU A 244 40.47 -13.66 5.44
C LEU A 244 40.41 -13.12 6.86
N SER A 245 40.50 -11.80 7.04
CA SER A 245 40.36 -11.15 8.35
C SER A 245 39.34 -10.02 8.29
N ALA A 246 38.57 -9.86 9.37
CA ALA A 246 37.51 -8.88 9.49
C ALA A 246 37.53 -8.19 10.87
N LEU A 247 37.17 -6.91 10.91
CA LEU A 247 36.94 -6.16 12.15
C LEU A 247 35.48 -5.73 12.21
N VAL A 248 34.75 -6.25 13.19
CA VAL A 248 33.34 -5.92 13.41
C VAL A 248 33.20 -5.13 14.71
N ALA A 249 32.53 -3.99 14.64
CA ALA A 249 32.22 -3.14 15.78
C ALA A 249 30.70 -3.16 16.06
N PRO A 250 30.26 -3.00 17.31
CA PRO A 250 28.84 -2.85 17.62
C PRO A 250 28.27 -1.58 16.98
N VAL A 251 27.07 -1.68 16.40
CA VAL A 251 26.31 -0.50 15.95
C VAL A 251 25.37 -0.10 17.08
N HIS A 252 25.36 1.20 17.38
CA HIS A 252 24.44 1.80 18.34
C HIS A 252 23.41 2.61 17.55
N GLY A 253 22.14 2.43 17.88
CA GLY A 253 21.03 3.12 17.21
C GLY A 253 19.75 3.01 18.02
N PHE A 254 18.75 3.81 17.65
CA PHE A 254 17.42 3.73 18.26
C PHE A 254 16.86 2.30 18.11
N PHE A 255 16.46 1.68 19.23
CA PHE A 255 15.87 0.33 19.30
C PHE A 255 16.75 -0.85 18.82
N VAL A 256 18.03 -0.64 18.51
CA VAL A 256 18.95 -1.72 18.10
C VAL A 256 19.72 -2.22 19.33
N LYS A 257 19.61 -3.52 19.63
CA LYS A 257 20.50 -4.17 20.59
C LYS A 257 21.86 -4.38 19.92
N PRO A 258 22.97 -3.83 20.45
CA PRO A 258 24.27 -4.00 19.82
C PRO A 258 24.70 -5.47 19.86
N THR A 259 25.06 -5.99 18.70
CA THR A 259 25.58 -7.33 18.47
C THR A 259 26.85 -7.23 17.63
N VAL A 260 27.76 -8.19 17.80
CA VAL A 260 28.99 -8.32 17.02
C VAL A 260 29.09 -9.76 16.53
N MET A 261 28.53 -9.98 15.34
CA MET A 261 28.49 -11.28 14.69
C MET A 261 28.82 -11.13 13.21
N LEU A 262 29.32 -12.20 12.58
CA LEU A 262 29.46 -12.25 11.13
C LEU A 262 29.17 -13.64 10.58
N ALA A 263 28.84 -13.69 9.30
CA ALA A 263 28.77 -14.91 8.51
C ALA A 263 29.42 -14.66 7.15
N SER A 264 30.04 -15.69 6.59
CA SER A 264 30.65 -15.61 5.26
C SER A 264 30.60 -16.92 4.49
N LEU A 265 30.59 -16.82 3.17
CA LEU A 265 30.95 -17.88 2.25
C LEU A 265 32.20 -17.48 1.47
N VAL A 266 33.23 -18.32 1.50
CA VAL A 266 34.38 -18.20 0.59
C VAL A 266 34.33 -19.33 -0.42
N ARG A 267 34.14 -19.00 -1.70
CA ARG A 267 34.22 -19.93 -2.82
C ARG A 267 35.60 -19.83 -3.44
N VAL A 268 36.31 -20.94 -3.57
CA VAL A 268 37.69 -20.98 -4.09
C VAL A 268 37.87 -22.07 -5.12
N THR A 269 38.82 -21.86 -6.03
CA THR A 269 39.37 -22.92 -6.87
C THR A 269 40.27 -23.83 -6.04
N THR A 270 40.12 -25.14 -6.13
CA THR A 270 40.96 -26.13 -5.44
C THR A 270 42.21 -26.46 -6.27
N GLN A 271 43.19 -27.16 -5.68
CA GLN A 271 44.40 -27.60 -6.40
C GLN A 271 44.09 -28.48 -7.62
N ASN A 272 42.96 -29.19 -7.61
CA ASN A 272 42.53 -30.04 -8.72
C ASN A 272 41.69 -29.28 -9.76
N GLY A 273 41.45 -27.97 -9.57
CA GLY A 273 40.63 -27.13 -10.46
C GLY A 273 39.13 -27.10 -10.12
N ASP A 274 38.65 -27.91 -9.17
CA ASP A 274 37.26 -27.90 -8.71
C ASP A 274 36.95 -26.66 -7.85
N GLN A 275 35.67 -26.41 -7.53
CA GLN A 275 35.25 -25.30 -6.67
C GLN A 275 34.87 -25.78 -5.25
N ALA A 276 35.58 -25.30 -4.23
CA ALA A 276 35.27 -25.55 -2.82
C ALA A 276 34.58 -24.35 -2.15
N ARG A 277 33.75 -24.61 -1.13
CA ARG A 277 33.02 -23.59 -0.35
C ARG A 277 33.42 -23.72 1.12
N ILE A 278 33.87 -22.61 1.71
CA ILE A 278 34.24 -22.51 3.12
C ILE A 278 33.23 -21.59 3.81
N ALA A 279 32.45 -22.16 4.72
CA ALA A 279 31.31 -21.51 5.38
C ALA A 279 31.47 -21.43 6.91
N SER A 280 32.52 -22.03 7.46
CA SER A 280 32.78 -22.20 8.89
C SER A 280 34.29 -22.21 9.19
N GLY A 281 34.66 -22.26 10.47
CA GLY A 281 36.07 -22.30 10.90
C GLY A 281 36.64 -20.95 11.36
N TRP A 282 35.77 -19.97 11.58
CA TRP A 282 36.17 -18.65 12.08
C TRP A 282 36.82 -18.73 13.46
N GLN A 283 37.87 -17.93 13.62
CA GLN A 283 38.51 -17.64 14.89
C GLN A 283 38.26 -16.17 15.25
N THR A 284 38.24 -15.86 16.54
CA THR A 284 37.98 -14.51 17.07
C THR A 284 38.96 -14.15 18.17
N GLN A 285 39.17 -12.85 18.37
CA GLN A 285 39.87 -12.29 19.52
C GLN A 285 39.36 -10.88 19.82
N MET A 286 39.64 -10.37 21.02
CA MET A 286 39.53 -8.92 21.26
C MET A 286 40.59 -8.18 20.42
N PRO A 287 40.30 -6.97 19.90
CA PRO A 287 41.29 -6.18 19.16
C PRO A 287 42.56 -5.85 19.96
N THR A 288 42.50 -5.92 21.29
CA THR A 288 43.61 -5.67 22.22
C THR A 288 44.34 -6.93 22.66
N GLU A 289 43.90 -8.12 22.24
CA GLU A 289 44.48 -9.42 22.59
C GLU A 289 45.33 -9.97 21.43
N THR A 290 46.17 -10.95 21.75
CA THR A 290 47.06 -11.63 20.78
C THR A 290 46.73 -13.10 20.55
N VAL A 291 45.81 -13.66 21.35
CA VAL A 291 45.43 -15.07 21.30
C VAL A 291 44.11 -15.21 20.58
N TRP A 292 44.10 -16.04 19.53
CA TRP A 292 42.90 -16.37 18.77
C TRP A 292 42.26 -17.65 19.31
N SER A 293 40.96 -17.58 19.60
CA SER A 293 40.12 -18.74 19.93
C SER A 293 39.17 -19.05 18.77
N MET A 294 38.57 -20.25 18.76
CA MET A 294 37.46 -20.54 17.87
C MET A 294 36.28 -19.62 18.19
N ALA A 295 35.63 -19.09 17.15
CA ALA A 295 34.43 -18.29 17.32
C ALA A 295 33.23 -19.21 17.63
N ASP A 296 32.37 -18.77 18.55
CA ASP A 296 31.20 -19.54 18.95
C ASP A 296 30.13 -19.46 17.86
N LYS A 297 29.46 -20.57 17.55
CA LYS A 297 28.33 -20.57 16.62
C LYS A 297 27.11 -19.92 17.29
N ALA A 298 26.43 -19.03 16.59
CA ALA A 298 25.19 -18.44 17.09
C ALA A 298 24.08 -19.50 17.20
N GLU A 299 23.38 -19.55 18.35
CA GLU A 299 22.27 -20.49 18.54
C GLU A 299 21.09 -20.18 17.61
N ASN A 300 20.75 -18.90 17.48
CA ASN A 300 19.74 -18.41 16.54
C ASN A 300 20.43 -17.83 15.31
N GLN A 301 20.40 -18.56 14.20
CA GLN A 301 20.99 -18.16 12.93
C GLN A 301 19.99 -17.31 12.14
N PRO A 302 20.21 -15.99 11.97
CA PRO A 302 19.34 -15.19 11.11
C PRO A 302 19.47 -15.61 9.64
N ASN A 303 18.46 -15.30 8.83
CA ASN A 303 18.53 -15.53 7.38
C ASN A 303 19.77 -14.85 6.82
N PHE A 304 20.57 -15.58 6.02
CA PHE A 304 21.71 -14.98 5.35
C PHE A 304 21.20 -14.02 4.25
N PRO A 305 21.50 -12.71 4.32
CA PRO A 305 20.98 -11.71 3.39
C PRO A 305 21.82 -11.72 2.11
N TRP A 306 21.69 -12.81 1.33
CA TRP A 306 22.41 -12.99 0.06
C TRP A 306 22.36 -11.71 -0.78
N PRO A 307 23.47 -11.32 -1.44
CA PRO A 307 23.44 -10.18 -2.35
C PRO A 307 22.38 -10.37 -3.44
N PRO A 308 21.83 -9.30 -4.01
CA PRO A 308 21.00 -9.39 -5.20
C PRO A 308 21.70 -10.21 -6.29
N THR A 309 20.96 -11.13 -6.91
CA THR A 309 21.42 -11.94 -8.04
C THR A 309 20.58 -11.63 -9.28
N PRO A 310 21.11 -11.83 -10.50
CA PRO A 310 20.33 -11.60 -11.71
C PRO A 310 18.98 -12.33 -11.70
N ALA A 311 17.98 -11.72 -12.31
CA ALA A 311 16.70 -12.40 -12.55
C ALA A 311 16.89 -13.59 -13.51
N ARG A 312 15.92 -14.49 -13.55
CA ARG A 312 15.91 -15.65 -14.45
C ARG A 312 14.81 -15.54 -15.48
N MET A 313 15.15 -15.83 -16.74
CA MET A 313 14.16 -16.11 -17.79
C MET A 313 13.93 -17.62 -17.79
N LEU A 314 12.67 -18.04 -17.71
CA LEU A 314 12.26 -19.44 -17.74
C LEU A 314 11.25 -19.65 -18.86
N ARG A 315 11.29 -20.81 -19.52
CA ARG A 315 10.34 -21.13 -20.60
C ARG A 315 10.00 -22.60 -20.64
N ARG A 316 8.81 -22.90 -21.16
CA ARG A 316 8.36 -24.25 -21.51
C ARG A 316 7.58 -24.23 -22.82
N ASN A 317 8.03 -25.06 -23.78
CA ASN A 317 7.25 -25.36 -24.98
C ASN A 317 6.21 -26.44 -24.68
N PHE A 318 5.07 -26.36 -25.34
CA PHE A 318 4.04 -27.41 -25.31
C PHE A 318 3.17 -27.35 -26.56
N SER A 319 2.38 -28.39 -26.81
CA SER A 319 1.41 -28.40 -27.90
C SER A 319 0.00 -28.62 -27.38
N SER A 320 -0.97 -27.90 -27.95
CA SER A 320 -2.40 -28.12 -27.69
C SER A 320 -3.09 -28.78 -28.88
N LYS A 321 -3.90 -29.81 -28.61
CA LYS A 321 -4.55 -30.64 -29.65
C LYS A 321 -5.92 -30.11 -30.07
N ALA A 322 -6.71 -29.61 -29.12
CA ALA A 322 -8.06 -29.09 -29.34
C ALA A 322 -8.04 -27.60 -29.72
N THR A 323 -9.16 -27.08 -30.20
CA THR A 323 -9.34 -25.63 -30.30
C THR A 323 -9.57 -25.08 -28.90
N ILE A 324 -8.94 -23.95 -28.56
CA ILE A 324 -9.03 -23.39 -27.21
C ILE A 324 -10.37 -22.69 -27.01
N ALA A 325 -11.22 -23.20 -26.12
CA ALA A 325 -12.48 -22.57 -25.74
C ALA A 325 -12.30 -21.61 -24.55
N ARG A 326 -11.47 -21.98 -23.58
CA ARG A 326 -11.15 -21.19 -22.39
C ARG A 326 -9.77 -21.58 -21.87
N ALA A 327 -9.01 -20.62 -21.32
CA ALA A 327 -7.78 -20.95 -20.60
C ALA A 327 -7.50 -19.99 -19.43
N ARG A 328 -6.86 -20.54 -18.39
CA ARG A 328 -6.47 -19.82 -17.17
C ARG A 328 -5.03 -20.11 -16.81
N LEU A 329 -4.28 -19.07 -16.46
CA LEU A 329 -2.97 -19.22 -15.82
C LEU A 329 -3.10 -18.86 -14.34
N HIS A 330 -2.81 -19.82 -13.47
CA HIS A 330 -2.72 -19.62 -12.02
C HIS A 330 -1.24 -19.57 -11.63
N VAL A 331 -0.84 -18.55 -10.87
CA VAL A 331 0.55 -18.32 -10.46
C VAL A 331 0.61 -18.09 -8.96
N ALA A 332 1.46 -18.83 -8.27
CA ALA A 332 1.88 -18.60 -6.90
C ALA A 332 3.39 -18.33 -6.89
N ALA A 333 3.86 -17.29 -6.19
CA ALA A 333 5.28 -16.92 -6.23
C ALA A 333 5.81 -16.36 -4.91
N LEU A 334 7.02 -16.78 -4.57
CA LEU A 334 7.93 -16.18 -3.60
C LEU A 334 9.07 -15.51 -4.38
N ALA A 335 8.70 -14.49 -5.15
CA ALA A 335 9.56 -13.76 -6.07
C ALA A 335 8.82 -12.55 -6.68
N GLY A 336 9.56 -11.67 -7.34
CA GLY A 336 9.03 -10.79 -8.37
C GLY A 336 8.85 -11.54 -9.69
N TYR A 337 7.78 -11.32 -10.47
CA TYR A 337 7.57 -12.03 -11.74
C TYR A 337 6.84 -11.25 -12.84
N ARG A 338 7.04 -11.68 -14.09
CA ARG A 338 6.19 -11.41 -15.28
C ARG A 338 6.07 -12.67 -16.13
N PHE A 339 4.91 -12.88 -16.77
CA PHE A 339 4.68 -14.01 -17.68
C PHE A 339 4.39 -13.56 -19.12
N TRP A 340 4.70 -14.45 -20.07
CA TRP A 340 4.33 -14.35 -21.47
C TRP A 340 3.78 -15.68 -21.97
N ILE A 341 2.85 -15.61 -22.91
CA ILE A 341 2.42 -16.75 -23.71
C ILE A 341 2.51 -16.31 -25.17
N ASN A 342 3.27 -17.08 -25.98
CA ASN A 342 3.48 -16.77 -27.40
C ASN A 342 3.91 -15.32 -27.67
N ALA A 343 4.96 -14.86 -26.96
CA ALA A 343 5.50 -13.50 -26.95
C ALA A 343 4.58 -12.38 -26.45
N ALA A 344 3.30 -12.65 -26.18
CA ALA A 344 2.38 -11.68 -25.61
C ALA A 344 2.44 -11.71 -24.07
N ARG A 345 2.50 -10.53 -23.45
CA ARG A 345 2.51 -10.38 -21.99
C ARG A 345 1.19 -10.88 -21.40
N VAL A 346 1.28 -11.67 -20.33
CA VAL A 346 0.10 -12.08 -19.55
C VAL A 346 -0.27 -10.97 -18.57
N GLY A 347 -1.48 -10.42 -18.74
CA GLY A 347 -1.98 -9.31 -17.92
C GLY A 347 -1.16 -8.03 -18.07
N ASP A 348 -1.50 -7.04 -17.25
CA ASP A 348 -0.86 -5.73 -17.15
C ASP A 348 -0.42 -5.40 -15.71
N ASP A 349 -0.52 -6.39 -14.81
CA ASP A 349 -0.10 -6.30 -13.42
C ASP A 349 1.42 -6.03 -13.33
N GLU A 350 1.79 -5.08 -12.46
CA GLU A 350 3.15 -4.64 -12.17
C GLU A 350 3.54 -5.05 -10.74
N LEU A 351 4.85 -5.19 -10.49
CA LEU A 351 5.41 -5.51 -9.16
C LEU A 351 4.82 -6.77 -8.49
N GLN A 352 4.35 -7.72 -9.31
CA GLN A 352 3.94 -9.03 -8.84
C GLN A 352 5.16 -9.80 -8.30
N ALA A 353 5.08 -10.59 -7.24
CA ALA A 353 3.90 -10.83 -6.41
C ALA A 353 3.65 -9.76 -5.33
N GLU A 354 2.41 -9.66 -4.83
CA GLU A 354 2.02 -8.65 -3.84
C GLU A 354 2.78 -8.78 -2.52
N PRO A 355 3.06 -7.66 -1.83
CA PRO A 355 3.62 -7.68 -0.49
C PRO A 355 2.62 -8.29 0.50
N VAL A 356 3.03 -9.38 1.15
CA VAL A 356 2.32 -10.07 2.22
C VAL A 356 3.32 -10.55 3.27
N ASP A 357 2.84 -11.06 4.40
CA ASP A 357 3.70 -11.84 5.30
C ASP A 357 3.99 -13.21 4.65
N TYR A 358 5.11 -13.29 3.94
CA TYR A 358 5.50 -14.51 3.23
C TYR A 358 5.86 -15.66 4.17
N SER A 359 5.93 -15.45 5.50
CA SER A 359 6.06 -16.54 6.48
C SER A 359 4.72 -17.20 6.81
N LYS A 360 3.59 -16.62 6.35
CA LYS A 360 2.22 -17.08 6.66
C LYS A 360 1.46 -17.57 5.44
N ARG A 361 1.75 -17.04 4.24
CA ARG A 361 1.02 -17.36 3.01
C ARG A 361 1.80 -17.01 1.76
N VAL A 362 1.43 -17.61 0.64
CA VAL A 362 1.91 -17.21 -0.69
C VAL A 362 0.76 -16.58 -1.48
N PRO A 363 0.93 -15.37 -2.05
CA PRO A 363 -0.09 -14.73 -2.87
C PRO A 363 -0.27 -15.47 -4.21
N VAL A 364 -1.51 -15.51 -4.68
CA VAL A 364 -1.92 -16.15 -5.94
C VAL A 364 -2.65 -15.16 -6.84
N ARG A 365 -2.30 -15.20 -8.13
CA ARG A 365 -3.04 -14.54 -9.22
C ARG A 365 -3.57 -15.56 -10.22
N THR A 366 -4.72 -15.22 -10.83
CA THR A 366 -5.33 -15.98 -11.92
C THR A 366 -5.57 -15.03 -13.09
N TYR A 367 -5.14 -15.43 -14.29
CA TYR A 367 -5.25 -14.64 -15.50
C TYR A 367 -6.10 -15.37 -16.56
N ASP A 368 -6.94 -14.62 -17.28
CA ASP A 368 -7.55 -15.12 -18.51
C ASP A 368 -6.52 -15.03 -19.65
N VAL A 369 -6.09 -16.18 -20.15
CA VAL A 369 -5.09 -16.30 -21.21
C VAL A 369 -5.64 -16.99 -22.45
N THR A 370 -6.97 -17.11 -22.55
CA THR A 370 -7.67 -17.78 -23.67
C THR A 370 -7.22 -17.24 -25.02
N HIS A 371 -7.13 -15.91 -25.13
CA HIS A 371 -6.78 -15.19 -26.35
C HIS A 371 -5.29 -15.23 -26.73
N LEU A 372 -4.43 -15.75 -25.85
CA LEU A 372 -2.98 -15.84 -26.08
C LEU A 372 -2.54 -17.18 -26.65
N LEU A 373 -3.41 -18.19 -26.55
CA LEU A 373 -3.12 -19.56 -26.97
C LEU A 373 -3.63 -19.83 -28.39
N ARG A 374 -3.05 -20.86 -29.00
CA ARG A 374 -3.47 -21.38 -30.30
C ARG A 374 -3.44 -22.90 -30.32
N LYS A 375 -4.14 -23.50 -31.28
CA LYS A 375 -3.97 -24.94 -31.57
C LYS A 375 -2.55 -25.18 -32.11
N GLY A 376 -1.94 -26.32 -31.75
CA GLY A 376 -0.56 -26.65 -32.08
C GLY A 376 0.44 -26.10 -31.07
N GLU A 377 1.60 -25.65 -31.56
CA GLU A 377 2.73 -25.24 -30.72
C GLU A 377 2.49 -23.91 -30.00
N ASN A 378 2.78 -23.92 -28.70
CA ASN A 378 2.74 -22.78 -27.80
C ASN A 378 3.98 -22.76 -26.91
N VAL A 379 4.27 -21.58 -26.35
CA VAL A 379 5.24 -21.42 -25.27
C VAL A 379 4.62 -20.63 -24.14
N VAL A 380 4.93 -21.03 -22.90
CA VAL A 380 4.74 -20.21 -21.71
C VAL A 380 6.11 -19.84 -21.17
N ALA A 381 6.28 -18.57 -20.81
CA ALA A 381 7.55 -18.01 -20.40
C ALA A 381 7.38 -17.10 -19.17
N ALA A 382 8.41 -17.01 -18.34
CA ALA A 382 8.43 -16.22 -17.12
C ALA A 382 9.76 -15.47 -16.97
N LEU A 383 9.71 -14.27 -16.41
CA LEU A 383 10.87 -13.54 -15.90
C LEU A 383 10.69 -13.44 -14.39
N VAL A 384 11.65 -13.93 -13.61
CA VAL A 384 11.55 -14.06 -12.16
C VAL A 384 12.75 -13.41 -11.48
N GLY A 385 12.51 -12.42 -10.62
CA GLY A 385 13.52 -11.65 -9.89
C GLY A 385 13.13 -11.48 -8.41
N ASP A 386 13.73 -10.51 -7.72
CA ASP A 386 13.63 -10.46 -6.25
C ASP A 386 12.23 -10.08 -5.77
N GLY A 387 11.64 -9.04 -6.36
CA GLY A 387 10.34 -8.48 -5.96
C GLY A 387 10.27 -8.18 -4.47
N ASN A 388 9.07 -8.12 -3.90
CA ASN A 388 8.89 -7.85 -2.47
C ASN A 388 9.45 -8.97 -1.57
N PHE A 389 9.53 -10.21 -2.07
CA PHE A 389 9.98 -11.37 -1.29
C PHE A 389 11.46 -11.31 -0.88
N ALA A 390 12.33 -10.99 -1.83
CA ALA A 390 13.78 -11.05 -1.64
C ALA A 390 14.44 -9.66 -1.51
N SER A 391 13.74 -8.59 -1.91
CA SER A 391 14.27 -7.23 -1.76
C SER A 391 14.59 -6.91 -0.30
N TYR A 392 15.53 -6.00 -0.11
CA TYR A 392 15.76 -5.35 1.19
C TYR A 392 14.42 -4.79 1.72
N GLN A 393 14.12 -4.89 3.01
CA GLN A 393 13.04 -4.14 3.67
C GLN A 393 13.52 -3.69 5.03
N ALA A 394 13.39 -2.41 5.36
CA ALA A 394 13.78 -1.94 6.68
C ALA A 394 12.78 -2.41 7.76
N PRO A 395 13.22 -2.66 9.00
CA PRO A 395 14.61 -2.80 9.43
C PRO A 395 15.21 -4.20 9.20
N GLU A 396 14.47 -5.17 8.68
CA GLU A 396 14.88 -6.58 8.66
C GLU A 396 15.95 -6.96 7.61
N GLY A 397 16.15 -6.12 6.59
CA GLY A 397 17.10 -6.37 5.51
C GLY A 397 16.52 -7.25 4.38
N ARG A 398 17.39 -7.97 3.66
CA ARG A 398 16.99 -8.87 2.56
C ARG A 398 16.49 -10.21 3.08
N TYR A 399 15.57 -10.84 2.34
CA TYR A 399 14.87 -12.06 2.75
C TYR A 399 14.28 -11.99 4.17
N PRO A 400 13.48 -10.95 4.48
CA PRO A 400 13.05 -10.68 5.85
C PRO A 400 12.02 -11.68 6.38
N TYR A 401 11.32 -12.42 5.51
CA TYR A 401 10.25 -13.36 5.89
C TYR A 401 10.68 -14.84 5.85
N LEU A 402 11.26 -15.28 4.73
CA LEU A 402 11.75 -16.65 4.51
C LEU A 402 13.04 -16.61 3.69
N GLY A 403 13.88 -17.62 3.88
CA GLY A 403 15.11 -17.76 3.11
C GLY A 403 14.91 -18.04 1.61
N ALA A 404 15.98 -17.77 0.86
CA ALA A 404 16.16 -18.16 -0.53
C ALA A 404 15.90 -19.68 -0.77
N PRO A 405 15.58 -20.11 -2.01
CA PRO A 405 15.63 -19.33 -3.26
C PRO A 405 14.32 -18.62 -3.59
N ARG A 406 14.41 -17.67 -4.51
CA ARG A 406 13.24 -17.18 -5.29
C ARG A 406 12.61 -18.36 -6.01
N ARG A 407 11.29 -18.48 -5.97
CA ARG A 407 10.58 -19.63 -6.56
C ARG A 407 9.15 -19.31 -6.93
N PHE A 408 8.62 -20.04 -7.91
CA PHE A 408 7.22 -19.96 -8.30
C PHE A 408 6.64 -21.33 -8.64
N GLN A 409 5.32 -21.43 -8.59
CA GLN A 409 4.53 -22.55 -9.05
C GLN A 409 3.46 -22.00 -10.00
N ALA A 410 3.24 -22.66 -11.14
CA ALA A 410 2.28 -22.22 -12.14
C ALA A 410 1.47 -23.40 -12.70
N VAL A 411 0.19 -23.14 -12.97
CA VAL A 411 -0.70 -24.08 -13.66
C VAL A 411 -1.46 -23.34 -14.74
N LEU A 412 -1.23 -23.74 -16.00
CA LEU A 412 -1.99 -23.31 -17.17
C LEU A 412 -3.05 -24.38 -17.48
N GLU A 413 -4.31 -24.06 -17.25
CA GLU A 413 -5.44 -24.90 -17.62
C GLU A 413 -6.04 -24.47 -18.95
N ILE A 414 -6.28 -25.44 -19.83
CA ILE A 414 -6.76 -25.25 -21.18
C ILE A 414 -7.99 -26.14 -21.37
N PHE A 415 -9.14 -25.52 -21.60
CA PHE A 415 -10.42 -26.17 -21.88
C PHE A 415 -10.64 -26.16 -23.39
N GLY A 416 -10.70 -27.35 -24.00
CA GLY A 416 -10.98 -27.55 -25.42
C GLY A 416 -12.46 -27.39 -25.76
N ASP A 417 -12.74 -27.09 -27.03
CA ASP A 417 -14.09 -27.11 -27.61
C ASP A 417 -14.73 -28.52 -27.63
N ASP A 418 -13.89 -29.55 -27.59
CA ASP A 418 -14.25 -30.96 -27.45
C ASP A 418 -14.56 -31.39 -25.99
N GLY A 419 -14.43 -30.47 -25.03
CA GLY A 419 -14.62 -30.73 -23.60
C GLY A 419 -13.40 -31.30 -22.88
N ALA A 420 -12.27 -31.51 -23.57
CA ALA A 420 -11.04 -31.97 -22.94
C ALA A 420 -10.40 -30.86 -22.08
N ILE A 421 -9.71 -31.26 -21.01
CA ILE A 421 -8.93 -30.34 -20.17
C ILE A 421 -7.46 -30.75 -20.25
N GLN A 422 -6.61 -29.87 -20.78
CA GLN A 422 -5.16 -30.01 -20.77
C GLN A 422 -4.57 -29.11 -19.69
N ARG A 423 -3.59 -29.62 -18.94
CA ARG A 423 -2.82 -28.84 -17.96
C ARG A 423 -1.36 -28.79 -18.37
N VAL A 424 -0.79 -27.59 -18.37
CA VAL A 424 0.65 -27.37 -18.50
C VAL A 424 1.11 -26.75 -17.18
N VAL A 425 1.98 -27.44 -16.47
CA VAL A 425 2.36 -27.06 -15.11
C VAL A 425 3.80 -26.58 -15.04
N SER A 426 4.21 -25.98 -13.93
CA SER A 426 5.62 -25.83 -13.59
C SER A 426 6.20 -27.22 -13.24
N ASP A 427 7.20 -27.71 -13.96
CA ASP A 427 7.82 -29.02 -13.76
C ASP A 427 9.23 -29.07 -14.42
N GLY A 428 9.81 -30.27 -14.50
CA GLY A 428 11.15 -30.48 -15.07
C GLY A 428 11.30 -30.22 -16.57
N ASP A 429 10.21 -29.99 -17.31
CA ASP A 429 10.28 -29.66 -18.75
C ASP A 429 10.57 -28.18 -18.99
N TRP A 430 10.58 -27.36 -17.93
CA TRP A 430 11.01 -25.98 -18.04
C TRP A 430 12.53 -25.88 -18.15
N ARG A 431 12.97 -24.85 -18.86
CA ARG A 431 14.38 -24.46 -18.95
C ARG A 431 14.55 -23.03 -18.47
N HIS A 432 15.74 -22.67 -18.02
CA HIS A 432 16.05 -21.30 -17.60
C HIS A 432 17.42 -20.80 -18.07
N LYS A 433 17.55 -19.49 -18.07
CA LYS A 433 18.79 -18.75 -18.34
C LYS A 433 18.86 -17.51 -17.46
N THR A 434 20.07 -17.04 -17.16
CA THR A 434 20.29 -15.68 -16.63
C THR A 434 19.61 -14.64 -17.53
N SER A 435 18.90 -13.69 -16.92
CA SER A 435 18.23 -12.59 -17.61
C SER A 435 19.16 -11.42 -17.92
N HIS A 436 18.69 -10.50 -18.76
CA HIS A 436 19.24 -9.16 -18.93
C HIS A 436 19.12 -8.30 -17.66
N LEU A 437 18.16 -8.57 -16.78
CA LEU A 437 18.09 -7.94 -15.45
C LEU A 437 19.19 -8.53 -14.57
N THR A 438 20.31 -7.83 -14.45
CA THR A 438 21.47 -8.24 -13.64
C THR A 438 21.29 -7.91 -12.16
N MET A 439 20.39 -6.99 -11.83
CA MET A 439 19.91 -6.72 -10.48
C MET A 439 18.48 -6.18 -10.54
N SER A 440 17.60 -6.62 -9.64
CA SER A 440 16.23 -6.11 -9.54
C SER A 440 15.84 -5.88 -8.07
N GLU A 441 15.89 -4.64 -7.59
CA GLU A 441 15.63 -4.33 -6.17
C GLU A 441 14.67 -3.16 -6.01
N ASN A 442 13.69 -3.29 -5.11
CA ASN A 442 12.69 -2.24 -4.85
C ASN A 442 13.34 -0.90 -4.45
N TYR A 443 14.35 -0.92 -3.58
CA TYR A 443 14.97 0.28 -3.01
C TYR A 443 16.21 0.75 -3.78
N ALA A 444 16.97 -0.20 -4.35
CA ALA A 444 18.20 0.15 -5.07
C ALA A 444 17.94 0.58 -6.53
N GLY A 445 16.85 0.10 -7.13
CA GLY A 445 16.56 0.23 -8.56
C GLY A 445 16.93 -1.04 -9.33
N GLU A 446 17.05 -0.93 -10.65
CA GLU A 446 17.30 -2.08 -11.54
C GLU A 446 18.51 -1.86 -12.43
N ASP A 447 19.38 -2.87 -12.53
CA ASP A 447 20.49 -2.89 -13.47
C ASP A 447 20.17 -3.88 -14.60
N GLN A 448 20.29 -3.42 -15.84
CA GLN A 448 20.01 -4.20 -17.04
C GLN A 448 21.19 -4.18 -18.03
N ASP A 449 21.54 -5.35 -18.57
CA ASP A 449 22.41 -5.50 -19.73
C ASP A 449 21.61 -6.07 -20.91
N LEU A 450 21.16 -5.18 -21.80
CA LEU A 450 20.29 -5.53 -22.92
C LEU A 450 20.98 -6.41 -23.96
N ARG A 451 22.31 -6.52 -23.94
CA ARG A 451 23.07 -7.45 -24.79
C ARG A 451 22.79 -8.91 -24.42
N LEU A 452 22.28 -9.16 -23.21
CA LEU A 452 21.93 -10.48 -22.70
C LEU A 452 20.49 -10.90 -23.02
N LEU A 453 19.65 -10.01 -23.58
CA LEU A 453 18.25 -10.30 -23.91
C LEU A 453 18.15 -11.00 -25.27
N PRO A 454 17.84 -12.31 -25.34
CA PRO A 454 17.76 -13.02 -26.61
C PRO A 454 16.46 -12.67 -27.34
N ASP A 455 16.52 -12.35 -28.62
CA ASP A 455 15.33 -12.07 -29.41
C ASP A 455 14.43 -13.32 -29.53
N GLY A 456 13.12 -13.15 -29.31
CA GLY A 456 12.14 -14.21 -29.48
C GLY A 456 12.17 -15.33 -28.42
N TRP A 457 12.93 -15.21 -27.34
CA TRP A 457 13.05 -16.25 -26.29
C TRP A 457 11.73 -16.76 -25.72
N ASN A 458 10.72 -15.90 -25.70
CA ASN A 458 9.36 -16.14 -25.20
C ASN A 458 8.35 -16.45 -26.32
N ALA A 459 8.81 -16.79 -27.53
CA ALA A 459 8.00 -17.23 -28.67
C ALA A 459 8.28 -18.71 -29.03
N PRO A 460 7.33 -19.39 -29.71
CA PRO A 460 7.57 -20.71 -30.28
C PRO A 460 8.67 -20.67 -31.36
N GLY A 461 9.39 -21.77 -31.54
CA GLY A 461 10.48 -21.89 -32.52
C GLY A 461 11.84 -21.36 -32.05
N TYR A 462 11.94 -20.80 -30.84
CA TYR A 462 13.22 -20.40 -30.25
C TYR A 462 14.04 -21.62 -29.80
N ASP A 463 15.32 -21.66 -30.18
CA ASP A 463 16.29 -22.69 -29.77
C ASP A 463 16.80 -22.44 -28.34
N ASP A 464 16.31 -23.24 -27.39
CA ASP A 464 16.71 -23.22 -25.99
C ASP A 464 17.61 -24.41 -25.60
N THR A 465 18.25 -25.05 -26.59
CA THR A 465 19.16 -26.19 -26.33
C THR A 465 20.29 -25.83 -25.36
N GLY A 466 20.79 -24.58 -25.42
CA GLY A 466 21.81 -24.03 -24.51
C GLY A 466 21.28 -23.42 -23.21
N TRP A 467 20.01 -23.62 -22.86
CA TRP A 467 19.45 -23.22 -21.55
C TRP A 467 19.63 -24.33 -20.53
N GLU A 468 19.76 -23.94 -19.26
CA GLU A 468 19.92 -24.87 -18.14
C GLU A 468 18.57 -25.51 -17.77
N SER A 469 18.62 -26.74 -17.25
CA SER A 469 17.45 -27.39 -16.66
C SER A 469 17.06 -26.72 -15.36
N VAL A 470 15.77 -26.50 -15.15
CA VAL A 470 15.27 -26.04 -13.85
C VAL A 470 15.43 -27.14 -12.79
N TRP A 471 15.28 -26.75 -11.53
CA TRP A 471 15.21 -27.70 -10.42
C TRP A 471 14.04 -27.38 -9.49
N GLU A 472 13.52 -28.43 -8.85
CA GLU A 472 12.40 -28.33 -7.91
C GLU A 472 12.86 -27.72 -6.58
N ALA A 473 12.39 -26.51 -6.29
CA ALA A 473 12.61 -25.82 -5.03
C ALA A 473 11.81 -26.46 -3.89
N PRO A 474 12.26 -26.32 -2.63
CA PRO A 474 11.48 -26.77 -1.49
C PRO A 474 10.10 -26.11 -1.46
N ASP A 475 9.07 -26.92 -1.19
CA ASP A 475 7.73 -26.42 -0.90
C ASP A 475 7.79 -25.52 0.34
N PRO A 476 7.28 -24.27 0.28
CA PRO A 476 7.22 -23.42 1.47
C PRO A 476 6.35 -23.97 2.59
N GLN A 477 5.48 -24.97 2.33
CA GLN A 477 4.49 -25.51 3.26
C GLN A 477 3.53 -24.44 3.80
N LEU A 478 3.14 -23.50 2.93
CA LEU A 478 2.28 -22.37 3.26
C LEU A 478 0.99 -22.36 2.43
N PRO A 479 -0.12 -21.84 2.99
CA PRO A 479 -1.36 -21.71 2.25
C PRO A 479 -1.22 -20.75 1.07
N LEU A 480 -1.70 -21.18 -0.09
CA LEU A 480 -1.80 -20.38 -1.30
C LEU A 480 -3.07 -19.54 -1.25
N SER A 481 -2.93 -18.21 -1.29
CA SER A 481 -4.01 -17.26 -1.02
C SER A 481 -4.25 -16.35 -2.22
N ALA A 482 -5.47 -16.39 -2.78
CA ALA A 482 -5.85 -15.46 -3.84
C ALA A 482 -5.73 -13.99 -3.37
N ALA A 483 -5.23 -13.12 -4.25
CA ALA A 483 -5.18 -11.69 -4.01
C ALA A 483 -6.59 -11.11 -3.81
N ILE A 484 -6.75 -10.30 -2.77
CA ILE A 484 -8.02 -9.62 -2.44
C ILE A 484 -8.11 -8.28 -3.16
N SER A 485 -7.01 -7.51 -3.14
CA SER A 485 -6.95 -6.16 -3.69
C SER A 485 -6.63 -6.15 -5.18
N GLU A 486 -6.96 -5.03 -5.79
CA GLU A 486 -6.56 -4.67 -7.14
C GLU A 486 -5.03 -4.70 -7.28
N PRO A 487 -4.50 -5.19 -8.43
CA PRO A 487 -3.07 -5.25 -8.65
C PRO A 487 -2.47 -3.85 -8.78
N VAL A 488 -1.16 -3.74 -8.59
CA VAL A 488 -0.43 -2.54 -9.01
C VAL A 488 -0.40 -2.50 -10.54
N ARG A 489 -0.66 -1.33 -11.13
CA ARG A 489 -0.61 -1.08 -12.59
C ARG A 489 0.03 0.26 -12.89
N VAL A 490 0.38 0.48 -14.16
CA VAL A 490 0.63 1.83 -14.66
C VAL A 490 -0.73 2.53 -14.82
N ILE A 491 -1.06 3.42 -13.87
CA ILE A 491 -2.37 4.10 -13.84
C ILE A 491 -2.38 5.42 -14.64
N ARG A 492 -1.19 5.96 -14.95
CA ARG A 492 -1.03 7.22 -15.69
C ARG A 492 0.36 7.35 -16.30
N GLU A 493 0.45 8.06 -17.41
CA GLU A 493 1.71 8.52 -18.01
C GLU A 493 1.86 10.04 -17.83
N LEU A 494 3.08 10.50 -17.53
CA LEU A 494 3.43 11.90 -17.38
C LEU A 494 4.51 12.27 -18.41
N VAL A 495 4.24 13.34 -19.17
CA VAL A 495 5.25 13.96 -20.04
C VAL A 495 6.03 14.99 -19.21
N PRO A 496 7.36 15.11 -19.37
CA PRO A 496 8.14 16.11 -18.65
C PRO A 496 7.62 17.55 -18.83
N GLN A 497 7.55 18.28 -17.72
CA GLN A 497 7.31 19.71 -17.73
C GLN A 497 8.53 20.47 -18.25
N SER A 498 9.75 20.07 -17.84
CA SER A 498 10.99 20.66 -18.34
C SER A 498 12.16 19.68 -18.33
N ILE A 499 13.20 20.00 -19.11
CA ILE A 499 14.45 19.26 -19.20
C ILE A 499 15.58 20.29 -19.20
N VAL A 500 16.54 20.15 -18.29
CA VAL A 500 17.67 21.07 -18.12
C VAL A 500 18.98 20.29 -18.25
N LYS A 501 19.90 20.76 -19.10
CA LYS A 501 21.24 20.21 -19.24
C LYS A 501 22.14 20.76 -18.12
N LEU A 502 22.74 19.87 -17.32
CA LEU A 502 23.64 20.25 -16.22
C LEU A 502 25.13 20.08 -16.56
N GLY A 503 25.45 19.39 -17.64
CA GLY A 503 26.82 19.14 -18.07
C GLY A 503 26.88 18.33 -19.35
N GLU A 504 28.05 17.78 -19.67
CA GLU A 504 28.17 16.83 -20.76
C GLU A 504 27.38 15.56 -20.43
N LYS A 505 26.48 15.19 -21.34
CA LYS A 505 25.63 14.01 -21.27
C LYS A 505 24.80 13.84 -19.99
N ARG A 506 24.49 14.93 -19.29
CA ARG A 506 23.73 14.94 -18.03
C ARG A 506 22.56 15.91 -18.10
N PHE A 507 21.36 15.40 -17.84
CA PHE A 507 20.13 16.19 -17.89
C PHE A 507 19.21 15.88 -16.71
N VAL A 508 18.63 16.92 -16.12
CA VAL A 508 17.55 16.82 -15.13
C VAL A 508 16.21 17.02 -15.82
N VAL A 509 15.30 16.10 -15.56
CA VAL A 509 13.92 16.05 -16.06
C VAL A 509 13.00 16.39 -14.89
N ASP A 510 12.16 17.41 -15.03
CA ASP A 510 11.09 17.73 -14.07
C ASP A 510 9.73 17.26 -14.65
N PHE A 511 9.06 16.35 -13.96
CA PHE A 511 7.71 15.89 -14.34
C PHE A 511 6.59 16.82 -13.87
N GLY A 512 6.89 17.85 -13.07
CA GLY A 512 5.92 18.80 -12.52
C GLY A 512 5.05 18.23 -11.39
N GLN A 513 5.24 16.97 -11.03
CA GLN A 513 4.49 16.22 -10.03
C GLN A 513 5.43 15.21 -9.37
N ASN A 514 5.40 15.13 -8.03
CA ASN A 514 6.02 14.03 -7.27
C ASN A 514 5.09 12.81 -7.28
N PHE A 515 5.57 11.66 -7.74
CA PHE A 515 4.79 10.43 -7.89
C PHE A 515 5.65 9.19 -7.62
N ALA A 516 5.00 8.05 -7.40
CA ALA A 516 5.69 6.76 -7.34
C ALA A 516 5.55 6.02 -8.67
N GLY A 517 6.66 5.50 -9.19
CA GLY A 517 6.67 4.86 -10.49
C GLY A 517 8.06 4.67 -11.08
N ARG A 518 8.18 4.81 -12.40
CA ARG A 518 9.44 4.64 -13.14
C ARG A 518 9.56 5.58 -14.32
N VAL A 519 10.78 5.80 -14.79
CA VAL A 519 11.03 6.51 -16.05
C VAL A 519 11.12 5.50 -17.20
N GLN A 520 10.45 5.79 -18.30
CA GLN A 520 10.68 5.16 -19.59
C GLN A 520 11.47 6.12 -20.48
N LEU A 521 12.53 5.61 -21.11
CA LEU A 521 13.32 6.32 -22.11
C LEU A 521 13.21 5.64 -23.47
N ARG A 522 13.21 6.43 -24.54
CA ARG A 522 13.40 5.99 -25.93
C ARG A 522 14.73 6.55 -26.39
N VAL A 523 15.67 5.68 -26.72
CA VAL A 523 17.06 6.06 -26.99
C VAL A 523 17.56 5.39 -28.26
N ASP A 524 18.51 6.04 -28.92
CA ASP A 524 19.32 5.45 -30.00
C ASP A 524 20.78 5.57 -29.59
N GLY A 525 21.50 4.45 -29.55
CA GLY A 525 22.85 4.39 -28.98
C GLY A 525 23.67 3.21 -29.47
N LYS A 526 24.94 3.15 -29.09
CA LYS A 526 25.85 2.06 -29.48
C LYS A 526 25.78 0.92 -28.47
N ALA A 527 26.03 -0.29 -28.95
CA ALA A 527 26.18 -1.45 -28.08
C ALA A 527 27.26 -1.19 -27.02
N GLY A 528 26.95 -1.42 -25.75
CA GLY A 528 27.85 -1.18 -24.62
C GLY A 528 27.80 0.24 -24.04
N ASP A 529 27.07 1.18 -24.66
CA ASP A 529 26.80 2.47 -24.03
C ASP A 529 26.05 2.26 -22.71
N VAL A 530 26.36 3.10 -21.73
CA VAL A 530 25.78 3.02 -20.38
C VAL A 530 24.90 4.24 -20.15
N ILE A 531 23.64 3.99 -19.80
CA ILE A 531 22.70 5.02 -19.39
C ILE A 531 22.33 4.80 -17.94
N THR A 532 22.30 5.87 -17.14
CA THR A 532 21.83 5.83 -15.75
C THR A 532 20.73 6.85 -15.53
N VAL A 533 19.67 6.43 -14.84
CA VAL A 533 18.56 7.27 -14.39
C VAL A 533 18.55 7.29 -12.86
N SER A 534 18.80 8.45 -12.27
CA SER A 534 18.72 8.68 -10.82
C SER A 534 17.45 9.45 -10.48
N HIS A 535 16.87 9.19 -9.31
CA HIS A 535 15.57 9.76 -8.93
C HIS A 535 15.67 10.60 -7.66
N ALA A 536 14.88 11.68 -7.55
CA ALA A 536 14.74 12.49 -6.34
C ALA A 536 13.39 13.22 -6.27
N GLU A 537 12.96 13.52 -5.04
CA GLU A 537 11.75 14.32 -4.80
C GLU A 537 12.00 15.82 -5.00
N VAL A 538 13.22 16.29 -4.72
CA VAL A 538 13.60 17.71 -4.70
C VAL A 538 14.96 17.94 -5.37
N LEU A 539 15.25 19.21 -5.68
CA LEU A 539 16.52 19.65 -6.25
C LEU A 539 17.35 20.39 -5.19
N GLY A 540 18.67 20.33 -5.33
CA GLY A 540 19.62 21.14 -4.57
C GLY A 540 19.70 22.58 -5.08
N GLY A 541 20.48 23.42 -4.39
CA GLY A 541 20.68 24.83 -4.76
C GLY A 541 21.43 25.05 -6.09
N ASP A 542 22.11 24.01 -6.59
CA ASP A 542 22.78 23.98 -7.89
C ASP A 542 21.87 23.50 -9.03
N GLY A 543 20.64 23.08 -8.72
CA GLY A 543 19.68 22.52 -9.68
C GLY A 543 19.87 21.05 -10.02
N ASP A 544 20.85 20.34 -9.42
CA ASP A 544 20.95 18.87 -9.49
C ASP A 544 20.03 18.22 -8.43
N LEU A 545 19.91 16.90 -8.46
CA LEU A 545 19.09 16.13 -7.53
C LEU A 545 19.62 16.21 -6.10
N ASP A 546 18.75 16.52 -5.13
CA ASP A 546 19.04 16.27 -3.72
C ASP A 546 18.47 14.91 -3.30
N ARG A 547 19.37 13.99 -2.98
CA ARG A 547 19.06 12.58 -2.68
C ARG A 547 19.34 12.20 -1.24
N ARG A 548 19.70 13.16 -0.39
CA ARG A 548 20.11 12.90 0.99
C ARG A 548 18.96 12.33 1.85
N ASN A 549 17.71 12.65 1.52
CA ASN A 549 16.54 12.12 2.21
C ASN A 549 16.17 10.67 1.82
N LEU A 550 16.84 10.08 0.82
CA LEU A 550 16.63 8.70 0.40
C LEU A 550 17.35 7.67 1.30
N ARG A 551 18.30 8.13 2.12
CA ARG A 551 19.13 7.32 3.01
C ARG A 551 19.84 6.20 2.22
N ALA A 552 19.67 4.92 2.59
CA ALA A 552 20.32 3.82 1.88
C ALA A 552 19.74 3.49 0.50
N ALA A 553 18.58 4.06 0.13
CA ALA A 553 17.96 3.75 -1.15
C ALA A 553 18.79 4.32 -2.32
N ARG A 554 19.43 3.43 -3.08
CA ARG A 554 20.18 3.82 -4.29
C ARG A 554 19.26 4.45 -5.34
N ALA A 555 18.00 4.04 -5.47
CA ALA A 555 16.99 4.64 -6.35
C ALA A 555 17.52 5.00 -7.76
N GLN A 556 18.30 4.08 -8.36
CA GLN A 556 18.94 4.28 -9.65
C GLN A 556 18.71 3.08 -10.57
N ASP A 557 18.35 3.37 -11.80
CA ASP A 557 18.26 2.37 -12.87
C ASP A 557 19.44 2.54 -13.83
N ARG A 558 20.09 1.44 -14.20
CA ARG A 558 21.27 1.44 -15.08
C ARG A 558 21.04 0.49 -16.25
N TYR A 559 21.34 0.94 -17.46
CA TYR A 559 21.15 0.20 -18.70
C TYR A 559 22.48 0.11 -19.46
N ILE A 560 22.81 -1.08 -19.96
CA ILE A 560 23.84 -1.29 -20.97
C ILE A 560 23.13 -1.64 -22.28
N LEU A 561 23.32 -0.82 -23.31
CA LEU A 561 22.58 -0.97 -24.57
C LEU A 561 23.10 -2.14 -25.39
N ARG A 562 22.22 -2.81 -26.13
CA ARG A 562 22.60 -3.74 -27.23
C ARG A 562 22.81 -3.01 -28.55
N GLY A 563 22.31 -1.77 -28.66
CA GLY A 563 22.57 -0.85 -29.75
C GLY A 563 21.38 -0.66 -30.69
N GLY A 564 21.34 0.50 -31.34
CA GLY A 564 20.19 0.98 -32.13
C GLY A 564 19.09 1.57 -31.24
N ASN A 565 17.85 1.51 -31.74
CA ASN A 565 16.69 2.07 -31.06
C ASN A 565 16.17 1.15 -29.95
N GLU A 566 16.14 1.66 -28.72
CA GLU A 566 15.73 0.91 -27.53
C GLU A 566 14.71 1.68 -26.69
N VAL A 567 13.84 0.92 -26.01
CA VAL A 567 12.93 1.43 -24.99
C VAL A 567 13.41 0.92 -23.64
N LEU A 568 13.92 1.83 -22.82
CA LEU A 568 14.46 1.52 -21.49
C LEU A 568 13.40 1.81 -20.44
N ALA A 569 13.08 0.84 -19.61
CA ALA A 569 12.30 1.05 -18.39
C ALA A 569 12.59 -0.10 -17.42
N PRO A 570 12.63 0.16 -16.10
CA PRO A 570 12.77 -0.93 -15.14
C PRO A 570 11.50 -1.80 -15.12
N VAL A 571 11.65 -3.06 -14.73
CA VAL A 571 10.62 -4.09 -14.84
C VAL A 571 10.03 -4.45 -13.47
N LEU A 572 10.88 -4.64 -12.45
CA LEU A 572 10.50 -5.21 -11.14
C LEU A 572 10.76 -4.25 -9.96
N THR A 573 10.94 -2.96 -10.22
CA THR A 573 11.16 -1.92 -9.19
C THR A 573 10.36 -0.65 -9.48
N TYR A 574 10.29 0.25 -8.50
CA TYR A 574 9.69 1.58 -8.58
C TYR A 574 10.40 2.55 -7.63
N GLN A 575 10.29 3.85 -7.91
CA GLN A 575 10.85 4.93 -7.10
C GLN A 575 9.81 6.04 -6.85
N GLY A 576 9.93 6.77 -5.74
CA GLY A 576 9.18 8.00 -5.48
C GLY A 576 9.98 9.25 -5.89
N PHE A 577 9.49 10.02 -6.86
CA PHE A 577 10.22 11.16 -7.40
C PHE A 577 9.34 12.17 -8.13
N ARG A 578 9.85 13.41 -8.20
CA ARG A 578 9.42 14.42 -9.17
C ARG A 578 10.45 14.64 -10.25
N TYR A 579 11.72 14.51 -9.89
CA TYR A 579 12.87 14.79 -10.73
C TYR A 579 13.62 13.51 -11.03
N ALA A 580 14.05 13.38 -12.28
CA ALA A 580 14.96 12.32 -12.70
C ALA A 580 16.18 12.93 -13.37
N ARG A 581 17.37 12.39 -13.09
CA ARG A 581 18.60 12.75 -13.79
C ARG A 581 19.01 11.62 -14.70
N THR A 582 19.16 11.93 -15.98
CA THR A 582 19.73 11.01 -16.98
C THR A 582 21.22 11.32 -17.16
N GLU A 583 22.03 10.27 -17.26
CA GLU A 583 23.47 10.33 -17.53
C GLU A 583 23.81 9.35 -18.67
N GLY A 584 24.73 9.75 -19.56
CA GLY A 584 25.22 8.92 -20.67
C GLY A 584 24.58 9.20 -22.04
N LEU A 585 23.56 10.06 -22.10
CA LEU A 585 22.86 10.47 -23.32
C LEU A 585 23.42 11.77 -23.89
N ASP A 586 23.62 11.89 -25.20
CA ASP A 586 24.09 13.15 -25.81
C ASP A 586 23.00 14.22 -25.91
N ILE A 587 21.76 13.77 -26.19
CA ILE A 587 20.57 14.61 -26.38
C ILE A 587 19.40 13.93 -25.67
N ILE A 588 18.51 14.74 -25.10
CA ILE A 588 17.24 14.28 -24.57
C ILE A 588 16.18 15.36 -24.82
N ASP A 589 15.00 14.95 -25.26
CA ASP A 589 13.84 15.81 -25.40
C ASP A 589 12.59 15.16 -24.78
N LYS A 590 11.48 15.89 -24.75
CA LYS A 590 10.24 15.44 -24.10
C LYS A 590 9.59 14.22 -24.76
N THR A 591 9.89 13.93 -26.02
CA THR A 591 9.37 12.77 -26.74
C THR A 591 10.13 11.49 -26.38
N MET A 592 11.35 11.64 -25.86
CA MET A 592 12.18 10.53 -25.42
C MET A 592 11.86 10.04 -24.01
N VAL A 593 11.10 10.79 -23.21
CA VAL A 593 10.96 10.53 -21.77
C VAL A 593 9.50 10.49 -21.34
N THR A 594 9.12 9.44 -20.62
CA THR A 594 7.79 9.31 -20.01
C THR A 594 7.93 8.87 -18.56
N GLY A 595 7.20 9.52 -17.65
CA GLY A 595 7.03 9.09 -16.27
C GLY A 595 5.84 8.15 -16.18
N LEU A 596 6.07 6.89 -15.83
CA LEU A 596 5.01 5.88 -15.65
C LEU A 596 4.60 5.86 -14.18
N VAL A 597 3.40 6.33 -13.87
CA VAL A 597 2.85 6.35 -12.51
C VAL A 597 2.33 4.97 -12.16
N LEU A 598 2.89 4.35 -11.13
CA LEU A 598 2.44 3.06 -10.61
C LEU A 598 1.60 3.27 -9.34
N SER A 599 0.55 2.48 -9.21
CA SER A 599 -0.29 2.42 -8.00
C SER A 599 -1.14 1.15 -8.04
N SER A 600 -1.59 0.65 -6.90
CA SER A 600 -2.76 -0.25 -6.85
C SER A 600 -3.91 0.40 -7.62
N ASP A 601 -4.50 -0.35 -8.56
CA ASP A 601 -5.51 0.15 -9.49
C ASP A 601 -6.89 0.32 -8.83
N ILE A 602 -6.92 1.18 -7.81
CA ILE A 602 -8.09 1.44 -6.98
C ILE A 602 -8.85 2.59 -7.61
N GLY A 603 -10.13 2.35 -7.93
CA GLY A 603 -10.97 3.34 -8.58
C GLY A 603 -11.17 4.60 -7.74
N GLU A 604 -10.89 5.76 -8.32
CA GLU A 604 -11.22 7.07 -7.75
C GLU A 604 -12.73 7.30 -7.77
N ILE A 605 -13.32 7.58 -6.61
CA ILE A 605 -14.77 7.76 -6.43
C ILE A 605 -15.16 9.16 -5.99
N GLY A 606 -14.22 9.94 -5.44
CA GLY A 606 -14.47 11.28 -4.90
C GLY A 606 -13.85 12.38 -5.75
N THR A 607 -14.58 13.46 -5.96
CA THR A 607 -14.05 14.71 -6.51
C THR A 607 -14.50 15.88 -5.66
N LEU A 608 -13.57 16.44 -4.88
CA LEU A 608 -13.79 17.66 -4.09
C LEU A 608 -13.61 18.91 -4.97
N ARG A 609 -14.49 19.90 -4.76
CA ARG A 609 -14.45 21.20 -5.42
C ARG A 609 -14.53 22.29 -4.37
N VAL A 610 -13.50 23.13 -4.27
CA VAL A 610 -13.49 24.31 -3.39
C VAL A 610 -12.99 25.48 -4.21
N GLU A 611 -13.75 26.59 -4.25
CA GLU A 611 -13.30 27.85 -4.88
C GLU A 611 -12.29 28.60 -4.00
N GLU A 612 -11.22 27.89 -3.63
CA GLU A 612 -10.02 28.42 -3.00
C GLU A 612 -8.83 27.58 -3.51
N PRO A 613 -7.89 28.16 -4.28
CA PRO A 613 -6.85 27.40 -4.96
C PRO A 613 -5.91 26.58 -4.07
N ARG A 614 -5.56 27.06 -2.87
CA ARG A 614 -4.67 26.39 -1.92
C ARG A 614 -5.38 25.24 -1.20
N VAL A 615 -6.64 25.40 -0.80
CA VAL A 615 -7.45 24.32 -0.23
C VAL A 615 -7.73 23.25 -1.28
N GLN A 616 -8.02 23.66 -2.52
CA GLN A 616 -8.13 22.73 -3.65
C GLN A 616 -6.81 21.98 -3.89
N LYS A 617 -5.66 22.68 -3.79
CA LYS A 617 -4.33 22.11 -3.95
C LYS A 617 -3.97 21.14 -2.82
N LEU A 618 -4.36 21.42 -1.59
CA LEU A 618 -4.24 20.51 -0.44
C LEU A 618 -4.90 19.15 -0.74
N TRP A 619 -6.16 19.15 -1.20
CA TRP A 619 -6.83 17.91 -1.59
C TRP A 619 -6.13 17.18 -2.74
N LEU A 620 -5.71 17.91 -3.78
CA LEU A 620 -4.98 17.32 -4.91
C LEU A 620 -3.66 16.69 -4.47
N ASN A 621 -2.93 17.34 -3.57
CA ASN A 621 -1.68 16.84 -3.02
C ASN A 621 -1.93 15.57 -2.18
N ALA A 622 -2.97 15.55 -1.35
CA ALA A 622 -3.36 14.36 -0.59
C ALA A 622 -3.74 13.18 -1.49
N LEU A 623 -4.48 13.43 -2.58
CA LEU A 623 -4.82 12.40 -3.57
C LEU A 623 -3.57 11.84 -4.28
N TRP A 624 -2.59 12.68 -4.62
CA TRP A 624 -1.32 12.22 -5.20
C TRP A 624 -0.46 11.44 -4.20
N SER A 625 -0.45 11.84 -2.93
CA SER A 625 0.21 11.09 -1.88
C SER A 625 -0.43 9.73 -1.63
N GLN A 626 -1.76 9.64 -1.70
CA GLN A 626 -2.47 8.37 -1.66
C GLN A 626 -2.09 7.45 -2.82
N ARG A 627 -2.15 7.95 -4.07
CA ARG A 627 -1.73 7.17 -5.27
C ARG A 627 -0.32 6.62 -5.11
N SER A 628 0.61 7.47 -4.66
CA SER A 628 2.02 7.12 -4.56
C SER A 628 2.30 6.03 -3.52
N ASN A 629 1.49 6.00 -2.46
CA ASN A 629 1.73 5.14 -1.31
C ASN A 629 0.81 3.91 -1.23
N PHE A 630 -0.12 3.74 -2.18
CA PHE A 630 -0.96 2.56 -2.25
C PHE A 630 -0.33 1.60 -3.26
N MET A 631 0.70 0.88 -2.82
CA MET A 631 1.57 0.02 -3.65
C MET A 631 1.44 -1.45 -3.21
N GLY A 632 0.23 -2.00 -3.32
CA GLY A 632 -0.13 -3.31 -2.75
C GLY A 632 -0.36 -3.29 -1.24
N ILE A 633 0.34 -2.41 -0.51
CA ILE A 633 0.14 -2.04 0.90
C ILE A 633 0.12 -0.51 1.03
N ALA A 634 -0.36 0.02 2.16
CA ALA A 634 -0.40 1.45 2.44
C ALA A 634 0.93 1.93 3.04
N THR A 635 1.89 2.27 2.20
CA THR A 635 3.24 2.67 2.63
C THR A 635 3.24 4.04 3.29
N ASP A 636 4.13 4.30 4.22
CA ASP A 636 4.35 5.63 4.79
C ASP A 636 4.83 6.63 3.71
N CYS A 637 5.86 6.22 2.97
CA CYS A 637 6.46 6.99 1.89
C CYS A 637 6.96 6.06 0.76
N PRO A 638 7.11 6.52 -0.50
CA PRO A 638 7.42 5.64 -1.64
C PRO A 638 8.88 5.66 -2.13
N GLN A 639 9.76 6.45 -1.52
CA GLN A 639 11.09 6.83 -2.06
C GLN A 639 12.28 6.26 -1.28
N ARG A 640 12.31 6.40 0.05
CA ARG A 640 13.48 6.04 0.88
C ARG A 640 13.49 4.54 1.20
N ASP A 641 14.50 4.11 1.93
CA ASP A 641 14.69 2.75 2.48
C ASP A 641 13.70 2.41 3.62
N GLU A 642 12.40 2.66 3.42
CA GLU A 642 11.33 2.35 4.38
C GLU A 642 10.15 1.69 3.67
N ARG A 643 9.19 2.47 3.12
CA ARG A 643 8.07 1.98 2.32
C ARG A 643 7.25 0.91 3.05
N LEU A 644 7.07 1.10 4.36
CA LEU A 644 6.42 0.13 5.23
C LEU A 644 4.96 0.48 5.42
N GLY A 645 4.13 -0.54 5.65
CA GLY A 645 2.71 -0.37 5.93
C GLY A 645 2.44 0.14 7.35
N TRP A 646 2.91 1.35 7.70
CA TRP A 646 2.76 1.92 9.03
C TRP A 646 1.29 2.13 9.41
N THR A 647 0.89 1.52 10.53
CA THR A 647 -0.51 1.45 10.94
C THR A 647 -1.04 2.79 11.46
N GLY A 648 -0.19 3.58 12.12
CA GLY A 648 -0.52 4.93 12.60
C GLY A 648 -0.81 5.91 11.47
N ASP A 649 -0.01 5.87 10.41
CA ASP A 649 -0.22 6.68 9.21
C ASP A 649 -1.53 6.28 8.52
N ALA A 650 -1.74 4.97 8.35
CA ALA A 650 -2.95 4.45 7.73
C ALA A 650 -4.21 4.88 8.51
N GLN A 651 -4.24 4.72 9.84
CA GLN A 651 -5.45 5.00 10.62
C GLN A 651 -5.87 6.46 10.58
N VAL A 652 -4.92 7.40 10.53
CA VAL A 652 -5.26 8.83 10.46
C VAL A 652 -5.81 9.22 9.09
N PHE A 653 -5.29 8.61 8.02
CA PHE A 653 -5.62 8.99 6.65
C PHE A 653 -6.83 8.24 6.06
N TRP A 654 -7.25 7.12 6.66
CA TRP A 654 -8.20 6.19 6.01
C TRP A 654 -9.57 6.78 5.66
N ASP A 655 -10.06 7.76 6.44
CA ASP A 655 -11.30 8.50 6.14
C ASP A 655 -11.15 9.26 4.82
N THR A 656 -10.08 10.05 4.67
CA THR A 656 -9.71 10.72 3.42
C THR A 656 -9.56 9.72 2.28
N ALA A 657 -8.83 8.63 2.53
CA ALA A 657 -8.55 7.62 1.52
C ALA A 657 -9.84 7.02 0.93
N SER A 658 -10.82 6.76 1.81
CA SER A 658 -12.10 6.12 1.48
C SER A 658 -13.12 7.09 0.85
N PHE A 659 -12.89 8.40 0.93
CA PHE A 659 -13.60 9.38 0.10
C PHE A 659 -12.97 9.52 -1.29
N ASN A 660 -11.64 9.50 -1.38
CA ASN A 660 -10.95 9.66 -2.64
C ASN A 660 -11.13 8.44 -3.56
N MET A 661 -11.00 7.23 -3.01
CA MET A 661 -10.93 5.98 -3.75
C MET A 661 -11.79 4.90 -3.10
N ASN A 662 -12.22 3.90 -3.89
CA ASN A 662 -12.92 2.72 -3.37
C ASN A 662 -11.93 1.76 -2.69
N THR A 663 -11.59 2.05 -1.43
CA THR A 663 -10.58 1.31 -0.66
C THR A 663 -11.04 -0.05 -0.14
N SER A 664 -12.22 -0.56 -0.50
CA SER A 664 -12.82 -1.75 0.12
C SER A 664 -11.94 -3.01 0.02
N GLY A 665 -11.51 -3.39 -1.20
CA GLY A 665 -10.65 -4.55 -1.43
C GLY A 665 -9.25 -4.37 -0.82
N PHE A 666 -8.70 -3.16 -0.96
CA PHE A 666 -7.41 -2.78 -0.41
C PHE A 666 -7.37 -2.83 1.13
N THR A 667 -8.39 -2.27 1.79
CA THR A 667 -8.53 -2.32 3.26
C THR A 667 -8.61 -3.74 3.76
N ARG A 668 -9.38 -4.58 3.07
CA ARG A 668 -9.50 -6.00 3.43
C ARG A 668 -8.17 -6.75 3.32
N SER A 669 -7.37 -6.45 2.29
CA SER A 669 -6.01 -6.97 2.13
C SER A 669 -5.10 -6.50 3.27
N PHE A 670 -5.09 -5.21 3.57
CA PHE A 670 -4.22 -4.64 4.59
C PHE A 670 -4.61 -5.08 6.02
N CYS A 671 -5.91 -5.20 6.32
CA CYS A 671 -6.39 -5.81 7.56
C CYS A 671 -5.95 -7.28 7.69
N ARG A 672 -5.88 -8.04 6.59
CA ARG A 672 -5.33 -9.41 6.64
C ARG A 672 -3.86 -9.40 7.03
N ALA A 673 -3.06 -8.49 6.46
CA ALA A 673 -1.65 -8.35 6.84
C ALA A 673 -1.49 -7.99 8.32
N MET A 674 -2.33 -7.10 8.87
CA MET A 674 -2.31 -6.76 10.30
C MET A 674 -2.70 -7.94 11.19
N ARG A 675 -3.67 -8.78 10.76
CA ARG A 675 -4.03 -10.01 11.49
C ARG A 675 -2.92 -11.07 11.45
N ASP A 676 -2.25 -11.22 10.31
CA ASP A 676 -1.14 -12.16 10.15
C ASP A 676 0.03 -11.84 11.11
N ALA A 677 0.25 -10.55 11.41
CA ALA A 677 1.28 -10.04 12.33
C ALA A 677 0.76 -9.69 13.74
N GLN A 678 -0.49 -10.04 14.09
CA GLN A 678 -1.07 -9.74 15.40
C GLN A 678 -0.34 -10.51 16.52
N GLY A 679 0.06 -9.81 17.56
CA GLY A 679 0.75 -10.37 18.72
C GLY A 679 -0.16 -11.25 19.59
N LYS A 680 0.45 -12.09 20.43
CA LYS A 680 -0.25 -13.05 21.30
C LYS A 680 -1.22 -12.39 22.29
N SER A 681 -0.98 -11.14 22.68
CA SER A 681 -1.87 -10.35 23.54
C SER A 681 -3.07 -9.74 22.78
N GLY A 682 -3.22 -10.02 21.48
CA GLY A 682 -4.17 -9.34 20.61
C GLY A 682 -3.66 -8.00 20.08
N ALA A 683 -2.47 -7.54 20.47
CA ALA A 683 -1.89 -6.30 19.95
C ALA A 683 -1.71 -6.35 18.42
N PHE A 684 -2.13 -5.30 17.71
CA PHE A 684 -1.77 -5.11 16.31
C PHE A 684 -0.37 -4.47 16.18
N PRO A 685 0.35 -4.73 15.07
CA PRO A 685 1.73 -4.27 14.91
C PRO A 685 1.85 -2.78 14.55
N LEU A 686 3.06 -2.21 14.70
CA LEU A 686 3.40 -0.86 14.24
C LEU A 686 3.36 -0.69 12.72
N TRP A 687 3.71 -1.74 11.98
CA TRP A 687 3.55 -1.81 10.53
C TRP A 687 3.12 -3.22 10.10
N ALA A 688 2.49 -3.34 8.94
CA ALA A 688 2.11 -4.61 8.36
C ALA A 688 2.37 -4.63 6.83
N PRO A 689 2.84 -5.74 6.25
CA PRO A 689 3.27 -6.97 6.91
C PRO A 689 4.54 -6.75 7.76
N ASN A 690 4.68 -7.54 8.83
CA ASN A 690 5.87 -7.49 9.69
C ASN A 690 6.29 -8.93 10.06
N PRO A 691 7.43 -9.43 9.55
CA PRO A 691 7.88 -10.81 9.83
C PRO A 691 8.29 -11.03 11.30
N ALA A 692 8.67 -9.98 12.02
CA ALA A 692 9.09 -10.03 13.42
C ALA A 692 7.93 -9.80 14.42
N GLY A 693 6.73 -9.49 13.92
CA GLY A 693 5.53 -9.27 14.75
C GLY A 693 5.24 -7.79 15.01
N LEU A 694 5.27 -7.35 16.28
CA LEU A 694 4.66 -6.06 16.68
C LEU A 694 5.43 -4.79 16.24
N GLY A 695 6.59 -4.92 15.64
CA GLY A 695 7.46 -3.80 15.27
C GLY A 695 8.91 -4.09 15.64
N TRP A 696 9.60 -3.09 16.19
CA TRP A 696 10.95 -3.20 16.77
C TRP A 696 11.00 -4.05 18.05
N GLY A 697 10.43 -5.25 18.01
CA GLY A 697 10.35 -6.18 19.14
C GLY A 697 9.48 -5.69 20.30
N THR A 698 8.56 -4.74 20.08
CA THR A 698 7.69 -4.24 21.15
C THR A 698 6.83 -5.36 21.72
N PRO A 699 6.69 -5.48 23.05
CA PRO A 699 5.94 -6.59 23.65
C PRO A 699 4.41 -6.38 23.65
N SER A 700 3.95 -5.16 23.38
CA SER A 700 2.55 -4.74 23.52
C SER A 700 2.14 -3.69 22.48
N ALA A 701 0.85 -3.36 22.45
CA ALA A 701 0.25 -2.45 21.49
C ALA A 701 0.74 -1.00 21.68
N THR A 702 1.00 -0.31 20.58
CA THR A 702 1.30 1.12 20.57
C THR A 702 0.02 1.92 20.31
N PRO A 703 -0.44 2.77 21.24
CA PRO A 703 -1.65 3.55 21.06
C PRO A 703 -1.54 4.52 19.88
N GLY A 704 -2.60 4.63 19.08
CA GLY A 704 -2.63 5.42 17.85
C GLY A 704 -1.99 4.75 16.63
N TRP A 705 -1.35 3.59 16.80
CA TRP A 705 -0.86 2.77 15.68
C TRP A 705 -1.66 1.46 15.62
N ALA A 706 -1.66 0.70 16.72
CA ALA A 706 -2.38 -0.57 16.81
C ALA A 706 -3.90 -0.42 16.61
N ASP A 707 -4.47 0.75 16.93
CA ASP A 707 -5.88 1.05 16.74
C ASP A 707 -6.34 0.98 15.27
N ALA A 708 -5.41 1.03 14.30
CA ALA A 708 -5.69 0.81 12.89
C ALA A 708 -6.45 -0.51 12.64
N GLY A 709 -6.17 -1.56 13.43
CA GLY A 709 -6.86 -2.84 13.34
C GLY A 709 -8.36 -2.77 13.66
N VAL A 710 -8.83 -1.70 14.31
CA VAL A 710 -10.25 -1.41 14.57
C VAL A 710 -10.78 -0.33 13.63
N MET A 711 -10.01 0.75 13.43
CA MET A 711 -10.46 1.92 12.67
C MET A 711 -10.66 1.62 11.19
N LEU A 712 -9.76 0.85 10.58
CA LEU A 712 -9.84 0.52 9.16
C LEU A 712 -11.10 -0.32 8.84
N PRO A 713 -11.40 -1.41 9.57
CA PRO A 713 -12.67 -2.12 9.42
C PRO A 713 -13.90 -1.22 9.61
N TYR A 714 -13.88 -0.36 10.63
CA TYR A 714 -14.98 0.57 10.89
C TYR A 714 -15.23 1.52 9.70
N ILE A 715 -14.20 2.20 9.21
CA ILE A 715 -14.29 3.15 8.09
C ILE A 715 -14.67 2.42 6.80
N SER A 716 -14.05 1.27 6.52
CA SER A 716 -14.37 0.46 5.35
C SER A 716 -15.83 0.03 5.37
N TYR A 717 -16.36 -0.42 6.51
CA TYR A 717 -17.77 -0.78 6.61
C TYR A 717 -18.68 0.44 6.44
N LEU A 718 -18.32 1.58 7.04
CA LEU A 718 -19.08 2.82 6.92
C LEU A 718 -19.21 3.28 5.46
N HIS A 719 -18.15 3.16 4.66
CA HIS A 719 -18.15 3.55 3.24
C HIS A 719 -18.75 2.50 2.29
N SER A 720 -18.46 1.22 2.54
CA SER A 720 -18.83 0.12 1.62
C SER A 720 -20.17 -0.53 1.94
N GLY A 721 -20.64 -0.46 3.19
CA GLY A 721 -21.79 -1.22 3.66
C GLY A 721 -21.58 -2.74 3.64
N ASP A 722 -20.36 -3.21 3.41
CA ASP A 722 -20.03 -4.63 3.35
C ASP A 722 -19.61 -5.12 4.74
N ALA A 723 -20.53 -5.79 5.44
CA ALA A 723 -20.31 -6.28 6.81
C ALA A 723 -19.23 -7.36 6.91
N THR A 724 -18.79 -7.91 5.78
CA THR A 724 -17.77 -8.97 5.75
C THR A 724 -16.43 -8.53 6.32
N ILE A 725 -16.08 -7.25 6.18
CA ILE A 725 -14.87 -6.70 6.80
C ILE A 725 -14.98 -6.71 8.33
N VAL A 726 -16.17 -6.55 8.89
CA VAL A 726 -16.40 -6.64 10.33
C VAL A 726 -16.30 -8.10 10.76
N ASP A 727 -16.96 -9.01 10.05
CA ASP A 727 -16.97 -10.43 10.38
C ASP A 727 -15.56 -11.04 10.39
N GLU A 728 -14.74 -10.70 9.38
CA GLU A 728 -13.37 -11.21 9.24
C GLU A 728 -12.39 -10.65 10.28
N ASN A 729 -12.72 -9.52 10.90
CA ASN A 729 -11.86 -8.85 11.88
C ASN A 729 -12.41 -8.93 13.31
N TRP A 730 -13.64 -9.41 13.52
CA TRP A 730 -14.32 -9.33 14.81
C TRP A 730 -13.48 -9.89 15.95
N GLN A 731 -13.00 -11.13 15.81
CA GLN A 731 -12.17 -11.78 16.82
C GLN A 731 -10.85 -11.04 17.06
N ALA A 732 -10.20 -10.53 16.01
CA ALA A 732 -8.94 -9.82 16.15
C ALA A 732 -9.13 -8.48 16.88
N MET A 733 -10.19 -7.73 16.55
CA MET A 733 -10.54 -6.46 17.21
C MET A 733 -10.90 -6.64 18.68
N THR A 734 -11.71 -7.64 19.03
CA THR A 734 -12.08 -7.88 20.43
C THR A 734 -10.91 -8.42 21.24
N SER A 735 -10.06 -9.29 20.67
CA SER A 735 -8.84 -9.77 21.34
C SER A 735 -7.86 -8.62 21.64
N TYR A 736 -7.74 -7.66 20.72
CA TYR A 736 -6.95 -6.44 20.93
C TYR A 736 -7.44 -5.63 22.15
N LEU A 737 -8.75 -5.35 22.20
CA LEU A 737 -9.35 -4.59 23.28
C LEU A 737 -9.30 -5.32 24.62
N ASP A 738 -9.62 -6.62 24.62
CA ASP A 738 -9.57 -7.45 25.83
C ASP A 738 -8.13 -7.57 26.35
N GLY A 739 -7.13 -7.65 25.46
CA GLY A 739 -5.72 -7.65 25.83
C GLY A 739 -5.29 -6.36 26.55
N ILE A 740 -5.72 -5.19 26.06
CA ILE A 740 -5.45 -3.91 26.74
C ILE A 740 -6.16 -3.85 28.10
N LEU A 741 -7.45 -4.23 28.15
CA LEU A 741 -8.28 -4.16 29.35
C LEU A 741 -7.87 -5.19 30.41
N ALA A 742 -7.20 -6.28 30.05
CA ALA A 742 -6.66 -7.23 31.00
C ALA A 742 -5.59 -6.60 31.91
N THR A 743 -4.68 -5.78 31.35
CA THR A 743 -3.69 -5.02 32.13
C THR A 743 -4.27 -3.72 32.71
N ASN A 744 -5.32 -3.18 32.09
CA ASN A 744 -5.94 -1.89 32.43
C ASN A 744 -7.44 -2.02 32.75
N PRO A 745 -7.83 -2.78 33.81
CA PRO A 745 -9.22 -3.17 34.06
C PRO A 745 -10.16 -2.03 34.48
N ASP A 746 -9.60 -0.90 34.91
CA ASP A 746 -10.30 0.33 35.27
C ASP A 746 -10.72 1.16 34.04
N GLY A 747 -10.22 0.84 32.85
CA GLY A 747 -10.44 1.57 31.61
C GLY A 747 -9.47 2.74 31.40
N LEU A 748 -8.40 2.85 32.19
CA LEU A 748 -7.32 3.83 32.01
C LEU A 748 -6.10 3.14 31.40
N TRP A 749 -5.75 3.42 30.13
CA TRP A 749 -4.61 2.76 29.46
C TRP A 749 -3.26 3.32 29.93
N ALA A 750 -2.90 3.03 31.18
CA ALA A 750 -1.71 3.56 31.87
C ALA A 750 -0.51 2.60 31.84
N LYS A 751 -0.67 1.36 31.38
CA LYS A 751 0.37 0.32 31.35
C LYS A 751 0.49 -0.33 29.97
N ASP A 752 1.65 -0.93 29.69
CA ASP A 752 1.93 -1.73 28.49
C ASP A 752 1.61 -1.04 27.14
N ARG A 753 2.19 0.16 26.90
CA ARG A 753 1.91 1.00 25.71
C ARG A 753 2.91 0.87 24.54
N GLY A 754 3.53 -0.30 24.36
CA GLY A 754 4.42 -0.55 23.22
C GLY A 754 5.54 0.50 23.09
N ALA A 755 5.73 1.04 21.89
CA ALA A 755 6.70 2.11 21.62
C ALA A 755 6.25 3.49 22.13
N ASP A 756 4.95 3.67 22.40
CA ASP A 756 4.34 4.88 22.96
C ASP A 756 4.80 6.18 22.27
N LEU A 757 4.58 6.26 20.95
CA LEU A 757 5.08 7.34 20.09
C LEU A 757 4.45 8.71 20.38
N GLY A 758 3.28 8.75 21.03
CA GLY A 758 2.60 10.00 21.39
C GLY A 758 2.03 10.76 20.18
N ASP A 759 1.85 12.07 20.33
CA ASP A 759 1.40 12.94 19.24
C ASP A 759 2.59 13.28 18.32
N TRP A 760 3.02 12.28 17.56
CA TRP A 760 4.23 12.29 16.73
C TRP A 760 4.33 13.53 15.84
N LEU A 761 5.50 14.17 15.81
CA LEU A 761 5.79 15.40 15.08
C LEU A 761 4.88 16.60 15.45
N ALA A 762 4.38 16.64 16.69
CA ALA A 762 3.78 17.84 17.26
C ALA A 762 4.75 19.03 17.20
N LEU A 763 4.22 20.23 16.94
CA LEU A 763 5.04 21.42 16.70
C LEU A 763 5.75 21.93 17.96
N ASP A 764 5.20 21.63 19.13
CA ASP A 764 5.82 21.97 20.42
C ASP A 764 6.94 20.97 20.79
N ALA A 765 7.18 19.90 20.01
CA ALA A 765 8.20 18.89 20.26
C ALA A 765 9.59 19.36 19.80
N LYS A 766 10.64 19.08 20.60
CA LYS A 766 12.04 19.29 20.19
C LYS A 766 12.61 18.04 19.55
N SER A 767 12.23 16.87 20.07
CA SER A 767 12.50 15.56 19.50
C SER A 767 11.17 14.86 19.21
N PRO A 768 11.08 14.00 18.17
CA PRO A 768 9.82 13.36 17.79
C PRO A 768 9.11 12.57 18.91
N MET A 769 9.87 12.04 19.88
CA MET A 769 9.37 11.24 21.01
C MET A 769 8.94 12.05 22.25
N ASP A 770 9.14 13.38 22.23
CA ASP A 770 8.85 14.24 23.36
C ASP A 770 7.37 14.15 23.76
N GLU A 771 7.11 14.13 25.06
CA GLU A 771 5.75 14.11 25.60
C GLU A 771 5.15 15.52 25.58
N THR A 772 4.76 15.99 24.39
CA THR A 772 4.03 17.26 24.21
C THR A 772 2.60 17.19 24.74
N THR A 773 2.03 15.98 24.76
CA THR A 773 0.70 15.66 25.27
C THR A 773 0.83 14.40 26.12
N PRO A 774 0.18 14.31 27.30
CA PRO A 774 0.35 13.17 28.19
C PRO A 774 0.07 11.84 27.48
N LYS A 775 1.03 10.92 27.46
CA LYS A 775 0.92 9.70 26.64
C LYS A 775 -0.22 8.79 27.09
N ALA A 776 -0.43 8.66 28.40
CA ALA A 776 -1.56 7.92 28.96
C ALA A 776 -2.93 8.55 28.61
N LEU A 777 -2.99 9.88 28.41
CA LEU A 777 -4.20 10.56 27.94
C LEU A 777 -4.51 10.15 26.50
N ILE A 778 -3.52 10.22 25.60
CA ILE A 778 -3.67 9.80 24.21
C ILE A 778 -4.11 8.32 24.17
N ALA A 779 -3.43 7.46 24.92
CA ALA A 779 -3.73 6.04 24.95
C ALA A 779 -5.18 5.77 25.38
N THR A 780 -5.63 6.39 26.48
CA THR A 780 -6.99 6.21 26.98
C THR A 780 -8.05 6.79 26.01
N ALA A 781 -7.74 7.90 25.34
CA ALA A 781 -8.61 8.47 24.31
C ALA A 781 -8.72 7.54 23.08
N MET A 782 -7.62 6.95 22.62
CA MET A 782 -7.63 5.98 21.51
C MET A 782 -8.36 4.69 21.89
N LEU A 783 -8.17 4.20 23.12
CA LEU A 783 -8.94 3.06 23.66
C LEU A 783 -10.44 3.34 23.62
N ALA A 784 -10.89 4.52 24.09
CA ALA A 784 -12.28 4.92 24.05
C ALA A 784 -12.83 4.95 22.61
N ARG A 785 -12.06 5.48 21.66
CA ARG A 785 -12.44 5.48 20.23
C ARG A 785 -12.61 4.06 19.69
N SER A 786 -11.64 3.19 19.91
CA SER A 786 -11.67 1.80 19.44
C SER A 786 -12.83 1.01 20.06
N ILE A 787 -13.07 1.13 21.36
CA ILE A 787 -14.23 0.51 22.03
C ILE A 787 -15.55 1.03 21.44
N GLY A 788 -15.68 2.34 21.24
CA GLY A 788 -16.90 2.94 20.68
C GLY A 788 -17.17 2.46 19.25
N GLN A 789 -16.14 2.33 18.43
CA GLN A 789 -16.26 1.79 17.08
C GLN A 789 -16.67 0.31 17.07
N VAL A 790 -16.09 -0.52 17.96
CA VAL A 790 -16.51 -1.92 18.11
C VAL A 790 -17.96 -2.03 18.59
N ALA A 791 -18.37 -1.23 19.58
CA ALA A 791 -19.76 -1.18 20.05
C ALA A 791 -20.73 -0.80 18.92
N GLN A 792 -20.35 0.18 18.10
CA GLN A 792 -21.17 0.65 16.98
C GLN A 792 -21.24 -0.38 15.83
N MET A 793 -20.13 -1.06 15.50
CA MET A 793 -20.14 -2.18 14.56
C MET A 793 -20.98 -3.35 15.07
N ALA A 794 -20.92 -3.67 16.36
CA ALA A 794 -21.77 -4.69 16.99
C ALA A 794 -23.25 -4.38 16.75
N LYS A 795 -23.65 -3.12 17.03
CA LYS A 795 -25.02 -2.65 16.81
C LYS A 795 -25.44 -2.74 15.34
N TRP A 796 -24.62 -2.26 14.41
CA TRP A 796 -24.93 -2.27 12.97
C TRP A 796 -24.99 -3.68 12.37
N THR A 797 -24.35 -4.66 13.00
CA THR A 797 -24.32 -6.05 12.53
C THR A 797 -25.22 -6.98 13.32
N GLY A 798 -26.06 -6.45 14.23
CA GLY A 798 -27.03 -7.23 14.99
C GLY A 798 -26.44 -8.03 16.16
N ARG A 799 -25.19 -7.76 16.56
CA ARG A 799 -24.52 -8.39 17.72
C ARG A 799 -24.92 -7.67 19.02
N THR A 800 -26.20 -7.77 19.38
CA THR A 800 -26.84 -6.97 20.45
C THR A 800 -26.14 -7.08 21.81
N ASP A 801 -25.81 -8.29 22.26
CA ASP A 801 -25.18 -8.50 23.57
C ASP A 801 -23.77 -7.90 23.64
N GLU A 802 -22.98 -8.11 22.58
CA GLU A 802 -21.66 -7.50 22.43
C GLU A 802 -21.76 -5.97 22.37
N ALA A 803 -22.75 -5.41 21.68
CA ALA A 803 -22.97 -3.96 21.65
C ALA A 803 -23.17 -3.39 23.07
N GLY A 804 -23.98 -4.08 23.90
CA GLY A 804 -24.20 -3.71 25.30
C GLY A 804 -22.93 -3.79 26.14
N ARG A 805 -22.16 -4.88 26.02
CA ARG A 805 -20.87 -5.08 26.71
C ARG A 805 -19.90 -3.94 26.39
N TRP A 806 -19.67 -3.67 25.10
CA TRP A 806 -18.69 -2.67 24.67
C TRP A 806 -19.15 -1.25 25.01
N GLN A 807 -20.46 -0.95 24.95
CA GLN A 807 -20.99 0.34 25.41
C GLN A 807 -20.72 0.56 26.90
N ALA A 808 -20.91 -0.47 27.76
CA ALA A 808 -20.61 -0.36 29.18
C ALA A 808 -19.11 -0.10 29.44
N ARG A 809 -18.22 -0.76 28.68
CA ARG A 809 -16.77 -0.52 28.73
C ARG A 809 -16.38 0.86 28.24
N LEU A 810 -17.06 1.39 27.22
CA LEU A 810 -16.85 2.76 26.75
C LEU A 810 -17.18 3.76 27.87
N GLU A 811 -18.33 3.62 28.53
CA GLU A 811 -18.73 4.52 29.61
C GLU A 811 -17.78 4.45 30.81
N GLN A 812 -17.25 3.26 31.13
CA GLN A 812 -16.20 3.10 32.13
C GLN A 812 -14.92 3.87 31.73
N THR A 813 -14.44 3.67 30.51
CA THR A 813 -13.23 4.32 29.96
C THR A 813 -13.39 5.84 29.93
N LYS A 814 -14.56 6.36 29.50
CA LYS A 814 -14.88 7.79 29.50
C LYS A 814 -14.85 8.38 30.92
N ARG A 815 -15.36 7.66 31.93
CA ARG A 815 -15.27 8.08 33.33
C ARG A 815 -13.83 8.12 33.83
N ALA A 816 -13.06 7.07 33.55
CA ALA A 816 -11.65 6.99 33.93
C ALA A 816 -10.82 8.13 33.30
N PHE A 817 -11.05 8.42 32.01
CA PHE A 817 -10.44 9.54 31.31
C PHE A 817 -10.72 10.87 32.01
N ARG A 818 -12.00 11.17 32.30
CA ARG A 818 -12.39 12.42 32.97
C ARG A 818 -11.75 12.57 34.34
N GLN A 819 -11.77 11.49 35.14
CA GLN A 819 -11.18 11.48 36.48
C GLN A 819 -9.67 11.71 36.46
N ALA A 820 -8.96 11.14 35.48
CA ALA A 820 -7.51 11.23 35.39
C ALA A 820 -7.02 12.53 34.75
N PHE A 821 -7.77 13.09 33.78
CA PHE A 821 -7.22 14.09 32.86
C PHE A 821 -8.06 15.36 32.71
N VAL A 822 -9.20 15.52 33.38
CA VAL A 822 -10.04 16.72 33.22
C VAL A 822 -10.19 17.44 34.56
N ALA A 823 -9.66 18.65 34.64
CA ALA A 823 -9.78 19.52 35.81
C ALA A 823 -11.18 20.15 35.91
N GLU A 824 -11.52 20.69 37.09
CA GLU A 824 -12.83 21.31 37.35
C GLU A 824 -13.10 22.53 36.46
N ASP A 825 -12.06 23.27 36.10
CA ASP A 825 -12.14 24.45 35.22
C ASP A 825 -12.32 24.09 33.74
N GLY A 826 -12.21 22.81 33.38
CA GLY A 826 -12.28 22.31 32.01
C GLY A 826 -10.94 22.16 31.31
N THR A 827 -9.81 22.43 31.99
CA THR A 827 -8.48 22.12 31.48
C THR A 827 -8.35 20.61 31.28
N VAL A 828 -7.85 20.21 30.10
CA VAL A 828 -7.65 18.80 29.75
C VAL A 828 -6.15 18.50 29.68
N GLY A 829 -5.71 17.48 30.42
CA GLY A 829 -4.32 17.05 30.48
C GLY A 829 -3.39 18.18 30.92
N ASN A 830 -2.38 18.46 30.11
CA ASN A 830 -1.44 19.57 30.29
C ASN A 830 -1.85 20.85 29.54
N GLY A 831 -3.07 20.92 29.02
CA GLY A 831 -3.54 22.05 28.21
C GLY A 831 -3.01 22.09 26.77
N SER A 832 -2.37 21.02 26.29
CA SER A 832 -1.96 20.93 24.88
C SER A 832 -3.16 20.90 23.93
N HIS A 833 -2.99 21.37 22.69
CA HIS A 833 -4.06 21.33 21.70
C HIS A 833 -4.55 19.89 21.45
N CYS A 834 -3.65 18.91 21.40
CA CYS A 834 -4.02 17.51 21.21
C CYS A 834 -4.86 16.98 22.40
N SER A 835 -4.55 17.36 23.65
CA SER A 835 -5.39 17.01 24.81
C SER A 835 -6.84 17.45 24.61
N PHE A 836 -7.05 18.72 24.25
CA PHE A 836 -8.40 19.25 24.02
C PHE A 836 -9.07 18.63 22.79
N VAL A 837 -8.34 18.52 21.68
CA VAL A 837 -8.86 17.99 20.41
C VAL A 837 -9.36 16.55 20.57
N LEU A 838 -8.58 15.68 21.21
CA LEU A 838 -8.99 14.29 21.44
C LEU A 838 -10.21 14.22 22.36
N ALA A 839 -10.23 14.98 23.46
CA ALA A 839 -11.35 14.98 24.39
C ALA A 839 -12.67 15.49 23.78
N LEU A 840 -12.59 16.53 22.94
CA LEU A 840 -13.75 17.12 22.26
C LEU A 840 -14.27 16.25 21.10
N SER A 841 -13.36 15.74 20.27
CA SER A 841 -13.73 15.00 19.04
C SER A 841 -14.20 13.58 19.32
N LEU A 842 -13.73 12.97 20.42
CA LEU A 842 -14.06 11.61 20.81
C LEU A 842 -15.13 11.54 21.91
N ASP A 843 -15.81 12.66 22.17
CA ASP A 843 -16.94 12.74 23.09
C ASP A 843 -16.62 12.21 24.50
N LEU A 844 -15.48 12.65 25.05
CA LEU A 844 -15.00 12.19 26.37
C LEU A 844 -15.46 13.10 27.52
N LEU A 845 -15.94 14.30 27.19
CA LEU A 845 -16.31 15.35 28.14
C LEU A 845 -17.84 15.38 28.36
N THR A 846 -18.25 15.88 29.52
CA THR A 846 -19.66 16.30 29.73
C THR A 846 -19.95 17.60 28.97
N ASP A 847 -21.22 17.94 28.75
CA ASP A 847 -21.61 19.18 28.05
C ASP A 847 -20.98 20.44 28.66
N LYS A 848 -20.95 20.53 30.01
CA LYS A 848 -20.32 21.66 30.71
C LYS A 848 -18.81 21.71 30.46
N GLN A 849 -18.12 20.59 30.60
CA GLN A 849 -16.67 20.50 30.38
C GLN A 849 -16.31 20.80 28.91
N ARG A 850 -17.14 20.32 27.98
CA ARG A 850 -16.99 20.55 26.54
C ARG A 850 -17.01 22.03 26.19
N ALA A 851 -17.93 22.81 26.75
CA ALA A 851 -17.99 24.25 26.54
C ALA A 851 -16.72 24.96 27.04
N SER A 852 -16.27 24.67 28.27
CA SER A 852 -15.05 25.26 28.84
C SER A 852 -13.79 24.87 28.05
N ALA A 853 -13.60 23.57 27.78
CA ALA A 853 -12.46 23.05 27.03
C ALA A 853 -12.41 23.62 25.60
N GLY A 854 -13.57 23.75 24.95
CA GLY A 854 -13.67 24.34 23.62
C GLY A 854 -13.26 25.82 23.59
N ALA A 855 -13.74 26.60 24.57
CA ALA A 855 -13.36 28.00 24.70
C ALA A 855 -11.85 28.16 24.96
N MET A 856 -11.26 27.32 25.81
CA MET A 856 -9.82 27.32 26.08
C MET A 856 -8.99 26.99 24.83
N LEU A 857 -9.35 25.93 24.10
CA LEU A 857 -8.68 25.55 22.86
C LEU A 857 -8.73 26.69 21.83
N ALA A 858 -9.91 27.25 21.59
CA ALA A 858 -10.08 28.30 20.59
C ALA A 858 -9.36 29.60 20.98
N ALA A 859 -9.33 29.94 22.27
CA ALA A 859 -8.56 31.06 22.78
C ALA A 859 -7.05 30.85 22.60
N ASP A 860 -6.52 29.66 22.89
CA ASP A 860 -5.08 29.39 22.76
C ASP A 860 -4.61 29.38 21.30
N ILE A 861 -5.39 28.79 20.39
CA ILE A 861 -5.12 28.84 18.95
C ILE A 861 -4.99 30.29 18.48
N ARG A 862 -5.95 31.15 18.86
CA ARG A 862 -5.91 32.58 18.50
C ARG A 862 -4.72 33.31 19.14
N ARG A 863 -4.46 33.05 20.42
CA ARG A 863 -3.32 33.64 21.17
C ARG A 863 -1.97 33.31 20.51
N ARG A 864 -1.84 32.12 19.92
CA ARG A 864 -0.66 31.67 19.16
C ARG A 864 -0.60 32.20 17.72
N GLY A 865 -1.44 33.17 17.35
CA GLY A 865 -1.48 33.72 15.99
C GLY A 865 -2.23 32.84 14.99
N THR A 866 -3.26 32.14 15.45
CA THR A 866 -4.08 31.18 14.69
C THR A 866 -3.25 30.03 14.14
N LEU A 867 -2.77 29.20 15.06
CA LEU A 867 -1.85 28.10 14.77
C LEU A 867 -2.19 26.88 15.64
N LEU A 868 -2.24 25.70 15.02
CA LEU A 868 -2.33 24.42 15.74
C LEU A 868 -0.92 23.99 16.16
N SER A 869 -0.78 23.32 17.31
CA SER A 869 0.49 22.69 17.73
C SER A 869 0.48 21.16 17.66
N THR A 870 -0.57 20.58 17.06
CA THR A 870 -0.81 19.13 16.98
C THR A 870 0.15 18.40 16.04
N GLY A 871 0.42 17.14 16.38
CA GLY A 871 1.11 16.16 15.54
C GLY A 871 0.12 15.24 14.80
N PHE A 872 0.54 14.00 14.57
CA PHE A 872 -0.21 13.02 13.76
C PHE A 872 -1.58 12.65 14.33
N LEU A 873 -1.73 12.57 15.65
CA LEU A 873 -2.97 12.09 16.27
C LEU A 873 -3.96 13.23 16.53
N GLY A 874 -3.46 14.44 16.79
CA GLY A 874 -4.30 15.62 16.97
C GLY A 874 -4.79 16.23 15.65
N THR A 875 -3.91 16.38 14.65
CA THR A 875 -4.20 17.14 13.41
C THR A 875 -5.44 16.65 12.64
N PRO A 876 -5.65 15.33 12.43
CA PRO A 876 -6.81 14.83 11.67
C PRO A 876 -8.17 15.18 12.30
N LEU A 877 -8.19 15.37 13.63
CA LEU A 877 -9.41 15.60 14.41
C LEU A 877 -9.60 17.07 14.81
N ALA A 878 -8.59 17.92 14.61
CA ALA A 878 -8.59 19.30 15.11
C ALA A 878 -9.75 20.14 14.55
N LEU A 879 -10.05 20.02 13.26
CA LEU A 879 -11.14 20.78 12.65
C LEU A 879 -12.52 20.24 13.07
N ASP A 880 -12.65 18.93 13.31
CA ASP A 880 -13.86 18.35 13.87
C ASP A 880 -14.11 18.85 15.30
N ALA A 881 -13.07 18.93 16.15
CA ALA A 881 -13.15 19.52 17.48
C ALA A 881 -13.73 20.94 17.42
N LEU A 882 -13.18 21.80 16.55
CA LEU A 882 -13.63 23.18 16.37
C LEU A 882 -15.05 23.27 15.82
N ALA A 883 -15.39 22.47 14.81
CA ALA A 883 -16.75 22.46 14.23
C ALA A 883 -17.79 22.04 15.28
N SER A 884 -17.39 21.14 16.17
CA SER A 884 -18.27 20.59 17.19
C SER A 884 -18.56 21.57 18.35
N ILE A 885 -17.82 22.68 18.44
CA ILE A 885 -18.04 23.79 19.40
C ILE A 885 -18.47 25.10 18.70
N GLY A 886 -18.79 25.04 17.40
CA GLY A 886 -19.28 26.20 16.64
C GLY A 886 -18.19 27.17 16.16
N GLU A 887 -16.92 26.79 16.21
CA GLU A 887 -15.78 27.66 15.82
C GLU A 887 -15.50 27.64 14.30
N GLU A 888 -16.55 27.79 13.49
CA GLU A 888 -16.50 27.68 12.02
C GLU A 888 -15.57 28.71 11.37
N LYS A 889 -15.56 29.94 11.89
CA LYS A 889 -14.65 30.98 11.37
C LYS A 889 -13.18 30.60 11.60
N LEU A 890 -12.86 30.03 12.77
CA LEU A 890 -11.49 29.65 13.12
C LEU A 890 -11.00 28.50 12.25
N ILE A 891 -11.89 27.56 11.87
CA ILE A 891 -11.59 26.50 10.90
C ILE A 891 -11.09 27.09 9.58
N TRP A 892 -11.81 28.06 9.03
CA TRP A 892 -11.40 28.73 7.79
C TRP A 892 -10.17 29.61 7.98
N ASP A 893 -9.99 30.24 9.15
CA ASP A 893 -8.77 30.98 9.44
C ASP A 893 -7.52 30.05 9.41
N LEU A 894 -7.64 28.80 9.88
CA LEU A 894 -6.58 27.78 9.79
C LEU A 894 -6.38 27.24 8.36
N LEU A 895 -7.46 26.92 7.65
CA LEU A 895 -7.40 26.42 6.27
C LEU A 895 -6.83 27.45 5.28
N LEU A 896 -7.06 28.74 5.52
CA LEU A 896 -6.58 29.84 4.69
C LEU A 896 -5.19 30.36 5.10
N ARG A 897 -4.63 29.85 6.21
CA ARG A 897 -3.30 30.24 6.67
C ARG A 897 -2.24 29.88 5.61
N ARG A 898 -1.29 30.79 5.41
CA ARG A 898 -0.18 30.66 4.46
C ARG A 898 1.18 30.55 5.13
N ASP A 899 1.32 31.17 6.29
CA ASP A 899 2.59 31.18 7.02
C ASP A 899 2.87 29.80 7.61
N TYR A 900 4.16 29.49 7.77
CA TYR A 900 4.60 28.32 8.49
C TYR A 900 4.02 28.30 9.92
N PRO A 901 3.71 27.11 10.46
CA PRO A 901 3.30 25.87 9.81
C PRO A 901 1.85 25.95 9.30
N SER A 902 1.59 25.52 8.06
CA SER A 902 0.23 25.38 7.51
C SER A 902 0.22 24.55 6.22
N TRP A 903 -0.96 24.06 5.81
CA TRP A 903 -1.11 23.44 4.49
C TRP A 903 -0.94 24.46 3.35
N GLY A 904 -1.35 25.72 3.57
CA GLY A 904 -1.13 26.80 2.62
C GLY A 904 0.35 27.09 2.41
N TYR A 905 1.18 26.96 3.45
CA TYR A 905 2.64 27.03 3.34
C TYR A 905 3.18 26.01 2.35
N MET A 906 2.84 24.72 2.51
CA MET A 906 3.27 23.66 1.58
C MET A 906 2.84 23.98 0.13
N ALA A 907 1.57 24.39 -0.05
CA ALA A 907 1.04 24.72 -1.37
C ALA A 907 1.78 25.90 -2.02
N ASP A 908 2.07 26.96 -1.26
CA ASP A 908 2.78 28.15 -1.73
C ASP A 908 4.27 27.85 -2.04
N HIS A 909 4.87 26.84 -1.38
CA HIS A 909 6.24 26.38 -1.60
C HIS A 909 6.34 25.26 -2.65
N GLY A 910 5.31 25.10 -3.49
CA GLY A 910 5.37 24.24 -4.68
C GLY A 910 5.18 22.74 -4.40
N ALA A 911 4.69 22.36 -3.22
CA ALA A 911 4.36 20.98 -2.91
C ALA A 911 3.33 20.42 -3.91
N THR A 912 3.60 19.23 -4.44
CA THR A 912 2.69 18.48 -5.33
C THR A 912 2.10 17.24 -4.67
N THR A 913 2.55 16.96 -3.47
CA THR A 913 2.22 15.87 -2.55
C THR A 913 2.23 16.47 -1.14
N ILE A 914 1.69 15.74 -0.17
CA ILE A 914 1.79 16.15 1.24
C ILE A 914 3.18 15.76 1.76
N TRP A 915 3.80 16.62 2.57
CA TRP A 915 5.10 16.36 3.18
C TRP A 915 4.93 15.67 4.54
N GLU A 916 5.95 14.93 4.97
CA GLU A 916 6.00 14.29 6.29
C GLU A 916 6.03 15.32 7.42
N ARG A 917 6.73 16.43 7.20
CA ARG A 917 6.89 17.53 8.15
C ARG A 917 6.27 18.81 7.61
N TRP A 918 5.75 19.65 8.51
CA TRP A 918 5.27 21.00 8.18
C TRP A 918 6.33 21.89 7.52
N ASN A 919 7.61 21.66 7.84
CA ASN A 919 8.79 22.35 7.33
C ASN A 919 9.68 21.44 6.48
N GLY A 920 9.12 20.54 5.66
CA GLY A 920 9.93 19.58 4.89
C GLY A 920 11.05 20.22 4.05
N ASP A 921 10.89 21.46 3.61
CA ASP A 921 11.88 22.23 2.87
C ASP A 921 13.10 22.70 3.69
N THR A 922 12.95 22.89 5.01
CA THR A 922 14.04 23.36 5.90
C THR A 922 14.35 22.40 7.05
N GLY A 923 13.64 21.28 7.13
CA GLY A 923 13.69 20.31 8.22
C GLY A 923 14.90 19.38 8.18
N ASP A 924 15.03 18.56 9.21
CA ASP A 924 16.08 17.53 9.32
C ASP A 924 15.97 16.51 8.19
N ILE A 925 17.02 16.39 7.39
CA ILE A 925 17.08 15.54 6.19
C ILE A 925 17.01 14.03 6.52
N ALA A 926 17.41 13.61 7.73
CA ALA A 926 17.48 12.19 8.09
C ALA A 926 16.10 11.49 8.14
N MET A 927 15.02 12.23 8.40
CA MET A 927 13.64 11.71 8.38
C MET A 927 12.71 12.78 7.82
N ASN A 928 12.75 12.92 6.49
CA ASN A 928 12.06 13.99 5.78
C ASN A 928 11.62 13.59 4.36
N SER A 929 10.45 12.99 4.29
CA SER A 929 9.75 12.66 3.05
C SER A 929 8.95 13.85 2.52
N PHE A 930 9.02 14.10 1.21
CA PHE A 930 8.14 15.04 0.52
C PHE A 930 6.87 14.37 -0.03
N ASN A 931 6.58 13.12 0.38
CA ASN A 931 5.42 12.36 -0.06
C ASN A 931 4.87 11.42 1.02
N HIS A 932 4.19 12.01 1.99
CA HIS A 932 3.60 11.35 3.16
C HIS A 932 2.14 11.76 3.30
N TYR A 933 1.19 10.82 3.35
CA TYR A 933 -0.23 11.20 3.32
C TYR A 933 -0.81 11.69 4.66
N ALA A 934 -0.12 11.49 5.79
CA ALA A 934 -0.67 11.70 7.14
C ALA A 934 -1.24 13.11 7.38
N LEU A 935 -0.50 14.18 7.05
CA LEU A 935 -1.00 15.56 7.20
C LEU A 935 -2.11 15.92 6.19
N GLY A 936 -2.33 15.08 5.18
CA GLY A 936 -3.45 15.18 4.24
C GLY A 936 -4.75 14.64 4.80
N ALA A 937 -4.73 13.98 5.96
CA ALA A 937 -5.91 13.38 6.61
C ALA A 937 -7.05 14.38 6.88
N VAL A 938 -6.73 15.67 6.98
CA VAL A 938 -7.71 16.76 7.09
C VAL A 938 -8.68 16.82 5.90
N CYS A 939 -8.35 16.21 4.77
CA CYS A 939 -9.25 16.20 3.60
C CYS A 939 -10.54 15.41 3.86
N GLY A 940 -10.57 14.48 4.82
CA GLY A 940 -11.79 13.82 5.28
C GLY A 940 -12.77 14.84 5.87
N PHE A 941 -12.26 15.82 6.63
CA PHE A 941 -13.06 16.96 7.09
C PHE A 941 -13.56 17.80 5.92
N LEU A 942 -12.74 18.01 4.87
CA LEU A 942 -13.19 18.75 3.69
C LEU A 942 -14.38 18.06 3.00
N TYR A 943 -14.39 16.73 2.87
CA TYR A 943 -15.56 16.02 2.35
C TYR A 943 -16.76 16.13 3.31
N ARG A 944 -16.57 15.79 4.58
CA ARG A 944 -17.66 15.68 5.56
C ARG A 944 -18.29 17.01 5.94
N ARG A 945 -17.47 18.06 6.08
CA ARG A 945 -17.87 19.34 6.66
C ARG A 945 -17.63 20.53 5.75
N VAL A 946 -16.78 20.50 4.73
CA VAL A 946 -16.76 21.58 3.71
C VAL A 946 -17.74 21.29 2.59
N ALA A 947 -17.66 20.11 1.96
CA ALA A 947 -18.65 19.67 0.98
C ALA A 947 -19.95 19.22 1.65
N GLY A 948 -19.91 18.78 2.91
CA GLY A 948 -21.10 18.38 3.66
C GLY A 948 -21.58 16.97 3.33
N ILE A 949 -20.68 15.99 3.15
CA ILE A 949 -21.06 14.58 2.91
C ILE A 949 -20.46 13.70 4.01
N ALA A 950 -21.23 13.42 5.07
CA ALA A 950 -20.76 12.61 6.19
C ALA A 950 -21.59 11.33 6.35
N PRO A 951 -21.08 10.12 6.05
CA PRO A 951 -21.83 8.89 6.25
C PRO A 951 -22.10 8.69 7.75
N ILE A 952 -23.34 8.35 8.10
CA ILE A 952 -23.77 8.06 9.48
C ILE A 952 -24.27 6.63 9.67
N GLU A 953 -24.59 5.95 8.57
CA GLU A 953 -24.89 4.52 8.52
C GLU A 953 -24.10 3.85 7.39
N PRO A 954 -23.73 2.55 7.54
CA PRO A 954 -22.91 1.83 6.58
C PRO A 954 -23.39 1.90 5.13
N GLY A 955 -22.44 2.08 4.21
CA GLY A 955 -22.66 2.12 2.78
C GLY A 955 -23.48 3.31 2.32
N PHE A 956 -23.43 4.44 3.04
CA PHE A 956 -24.24 5.63 2.77
C PHE A 956 -25.75 5.33 2.77
N ALA A 957 -26.20 4.35 3.55
CA ALA A 957 -27.63 4.13 3.77
C ALA A 957 -28.30 5.40 4.32
N ARG A 958 -27.59 6.08 5.22
CA ARG A 958 -27.89 7.44 5.65
C ARG A 958 -26.60 8.26 5.77
N PHE A 959 -26.67 9.53 5.40
CA PHE A 959 -25.57 10.49 5.58
C PHE A 959 -26.08 11.86 6.05
N ALA A 960 -25.23 12.63 6.73
CA ALA A 960 -25.52 13.99 7.15
C ALA A 960 -24.96 14.99 6.12
N VAL A 961 -25.68 16.10 5.95
CA VAL A 961 -25.27 17.26 5.15
C VAL A 961 -25.26 18.50 6.04
N SER A 962 -24.07 18.88 6.50
CA SER A 962 -23.84 20.03 7.38
C SER A 962 -22.54 20.78 7.00
N PRO A 963 -22.57 21.52 5.87
CA PRO A 963 -21.42 22.25 5.37
C PRO A 963 -21.10 23.49 6.22
N VAL A 964 -19.82 23.64 6.55
CA VAL A 964 -19.18 24.79 7.21
C VAL A 964 -18.86 25.82 6.13
N MET A 965 -19.68 26.85 6.04
CA MET A 965 -19.63 27.86 4.97
C MET A 965 -19.06 29.18 5.49
N ASP A 966 -18.15 29.80 4.74
CA ASP A 966 -17.51 31.08 5.09
C ASP A 966 -17.63 32.09 3.93
N ASP A 967 -17.81 33.36 4.25
CA ASP A 967 -18.03 34.42 3.27
C ASP A 967 -16.80 34.70 2.39
N ARG A 968 -15.62 34.24 2.77
CA ARG A 968 -14.42 34.33 1.92
C ARG A 968 -14.44 33.31 0.78
N ILE A 969 -15.30 32.30 0.86
CA ILE A 969 -15.31 31.15 -0.04
C ILE A 969 -16.56 31.23 -0.93
N PRO A 970 -16.42 31.45 -2.25
CA PRO A 970 -17.60 31.67 -3.09
C PRO A 970 -18.47 30.42 -3.27
N SER A 971 -17.86 29.24 -3.41
CA SER A 971 -18.55 27.96 -3.55
C SER A 971 -17.68 26.77 -3.13
N ALA A 972 -18.32 25.69 -2.67
CA ALA A 972 -17.68 24.39 -2.50
C ALA A 972 -18.68 23.24 -2.62
N GLY A 973 -18.17 22.01 -2.73
CA GLY A 973 -18.97 20.81 -2.89
C GLY A 973 -18.14 19.58 -3.22
N ALA A 974 -18.81 18.46 -3.44
CA ALA A 974 -18.16 17.24 -3.91
C ALA A 974 -19.13 16.37 -4.71
N THR A 975 -18.55 15.55 -5.58
CA THR A 975 -19.23 14.40 -6.20
C THR A 975 -18.59 13.13 -5.63
N LEU A 976 -19.41 12.17 -5.20
CA LEU A 976 -18.96 10.90 -4.62
C LEU A 976 -19.75 9.73 -5.21
N GLU A 977 -19.08 8.79 -5.87
CA GLU A 977 -19.67 7.54 -6.36
C GLU A 977 -19.69 6.50 -5.23
N THR A 978 -20.78 6.42 -4.48
CA THR A 978 -20.95 5.47 -3.38
C THR A 978 -21.42 4.10 -3.87
N VAL A 979 -21.40 3.09 -3.00
CA VAL A 979 -21.99 1.75 -3.27
C VAL A 979 -23.49 1.79 -3.60
N ARG A 980 -24.19 2.87 -3.24
CA ARG A 980 -25.62 3.08 -3.56
C ARG A 980 -25.83 4.00 -4.77
N GLY A 981 -24.77 4.64 -5.26
CA GLY A 981 -24.81 5.57 -6.40
C GLY A 981 -24.20 6.93 -6.07
N ARG A 982 -24.37 7.86 -7.01
CA ARG A 982 -23.82 9.21 -6.88
C ARG A 982 -24.50 10.00 -5.75
N VAL A 983 -23.69 10.45 -4.81
CA VAL A 983 -23.99 11.58 -3.92
C VAL A 983 -23.32 12.82 -4.49
N GLU A 984 -24.03 13.94 -4.52
CA GLU A 984 -23.45 15.21 -4.94
C GLU A 984 -23.92 16.32 -4.00
N THR A 985 -23.00 17.21 -3.61
CA THR A 985 -23.33 18.43 -2.89
C THR A 985 -22.67 19.62 -3.58
N ARG A 986 -23.37 20.75 -3.59
CA ARG A 986 -22.82 22.03 -4.01
C ARG A 986 -23.48 23.13 -3.22
N TRP A 987 -22.69 23.94 -2.54
CA TRP A 987 -23.17 25.20 -2.01
C TRP A 987 -22.47 26.37 -2.69
N ARG A 988 -23.20 27.47 -2.85
CA ARG A 988 -22.70 28.71 -3.45
C ARG A 988 -23.32 29.93 -2.78
N ARG A 989 -22.54 31.00 -2.69
CA ARG A 989 -23.06 32.31 -2.32
C ARG A 989 -23.74 32.97 -3.52
N THR A 990 -24.90 33.57 -3.29
CA THR A 990 -25.63 34.38 -4.27
C THR A 990 -25.96 35.74 -3.68
N ARG A 991 -26.49 36.66 -4.50
CA ARG A 991 -26.99 37.97 -3.99
C ARG A 991 -28.19 37.82 -3.03
N GLN A 992 -28.90 36.70 -3.07
CA GLN A 992 -30.14 36.46 -2.32
C GLN A 992 -29.94 35.56 -1.09
N GLY A 993 -28.69 35.23 -0.74
CA GLY A 993 -28.36 34.27 0.31
C GLY A 993 -27.49 33.12 -0.18
N ARG A 994 -27.45 32.03 0.57
CA ARG A 994 -26.69 30.81 0.24
C ARG A 994 -27.63 29.79 -0.40
N VAL A 995 -27.14 29.11 -1.43
CA VAL A 995 -27.87 28.03 -2.11
C VAL A 995 -27.13 26.73 -1.86
N LEU A 996 -27.84 25.68 -1.42
CA LEU A 996 -27.33 24.33 -1.24
C LEU A 996 -28.11 23.36 -2.15
N GLU A 997 -27.40 22.69 -3.05
CA GLU A 997 -27.90 21.68 -3.98
C GLU A 997 -27.37 20.31 -3.56
N ILE A 998 -28.24 19.29 -3.52
CA ILE A 998 -27.92 17.94 -3.03
C ILE A 998 -28.51 16.91 -3.97
N VAL A 999 -27.75 15.87 -4.31
CA VAL A 999 -28.23 14.65 -4.96
C VAL A 999 -28.08 13.49 -4.00
N VAL A 1000 -29.19 12.80 -3.72
CA VAL A 1000 -29.25 11.60 -2.90
C VAL A 1000 -29.55 10.40 -3.81
N PRO A 1001 -28.74 9.33 -3.82
CA PRO A 1001 -28.98 8.17 -4.66
C PRO A 1001 -30.17 7.34 -4.17
N SER A 1002 -30.68 6.45 -5.04
CA SER A 1002 -31.73 5.49 -4.64
C SER A 1002 -31.25 4.61 -3.49
N ASN A 1003 -32.20 4.14 -2.67
CA ASN A 1003 -31.91 3.32 -1.49
C ASN A 1003 -31.03 4.02 -0.42
N SER A 1004 -30.98 5.35 -0.42
CA SER A 1004 -30.28 6.20 0.55
C SER A 1004 -31.17 7.34 1.08
N ARG A 1005 -30.81 7.87 2.26
CA ARG A 1005 -31.41 9.05 2.88
C ARG A 1005 -30.34 10.04 3.33
N ALA A 1006 -30.69 11.32 3.45
CA ALA A 1006 -29.82 12.33 4.02
C ALA A 1006 -30.51 13.19 5.07
N THR A 1007 -29.76 13.62 6.09
CA THR A 1007 -30.21 14.58 7.11
C THR A 1007 -29.48 15.90 6.91
N VAL A 1008 -30.20 16.93 6.49
CA VAL A 1008 -29.64 18.23 6.11
C VAL A 1008 -29.79 19.21 7.28
N ALA A 1009 -28.68 19.80 7.73
CA ALA A 1009 -28.71 20.86 8.73
C ALA A 1009 -29.05 22.20 8.05
N LEU A 1010 -30.16 22.82 8.46
CA LEU A 1010 -30.60 24.14 8.00
C LEU A 1010 -30.79 25.08 9.20
N PRO A 1011 -30.80 26.42 9.00
CA PRO A 1011 -30.97 27.40 10.08
C PRO A 1011 -32.25 27.19 10.92
N ASN A 1012 -33.32 26.67 10.31
CA ASN A 1012 -34.61 26.43 10.97
C ASN A 1012 -34.73 25.01 11.57
N GLY A 1013 -33.64 24.24 11.61
CA GLY A 1013 -33.59 22.87 12.12
C GLY A 1013 -33.25 21.84 11.03
N PRO A 1014 -32.93 20.60 11.44
CA PRO A 1014 -32.57 19.53 10.51
C PRO A 1014 -33.78 19.02 9.72
N VAL A 1015 -33.57 18.63 8.46
CA VAL A 1015 -34.59 18.06 7.57
C VAL A 1015 -34.09 16.73 6.98
N ASP A 1016 -34.93 15.69 7.03
CA ASP A 1016 -34.66 14.41 6.38
C ASP A 1016 -35.18 14.40 4.93
N ILE A 1017 -34.31 14.02 3.99
CA ILE A 1017 -34.61 13.90 2.57
C ILE A 1017 -34.30 12.49 2.05
N THR A 1018 -35.03 12.05 1.04
CA THR A 1018 -34.86 10.75 0.37
C THR A 1018 -34.16 10.91 -0.98
N ALA A 1019 -34.00 9.81 -1.71
CA ALA A 1019 -33.43 9.78 -3.06
C ALA A 1019 -34.02 10.86 -3.99
N GLY A 1020 -33.17 11.60 -4.71
CA GLY A 1020 -33.58 12.68 -5.61
C GLY A 1020 -32.63 13.88 -5.60
N SER A 1021 -32.98 14.91 -6.36
CA SER A 1021 -32.28 16.20 -6.38
C SER A 1021 -33.03 17.23 -5.53
N HIS A 1022 -32.32 17.88 -4.62
CA HIS A 1022 -32.88 18.81 -3.64
C HIS A 1022 -32.16 20.14 -3.70
N ARG A 1023 -32.90 21.24 -3.43
CA ARG A 1023 -32.34 22.60 -3.43
C ARG A 1023 -32.90 23.39 -2.26
N PHE A 1024 -32.00 23.98 -1.48
CA PHE A 1024 -32.30 24.85 -0.35
C PHE A 1024 -31.73 26.24 -0.61
N VAL A 1025 -32.47 27.27 -0.18
CA VAL A 1025 -32.04 28.67 -0.21
C VAL A 1025 -32.21 29.20 1.20
N THR A 1026 -31.13 29.73 1.77
CA THR A 1026 -31.03 30.23 3.14
C THR A 1026 -30.51 31.64 3.17
#